data_AF-A0AA41H7D7-F1
#
_entry.id   AF-A0AA41H7D7-F1
#
_cell.length_a   1.000
_cell.length_b   1.000
_cell.length_c   1.000
_cell.angle_alpha   90.00
_cell.angle_beta   90.00
_cell.angle_gamma   90.00
#
_symmetry.space_group_name_H-M   'P 1'
#
loop_
_entity.id
_entity.type
_entity.pdbx_description
1 polymer ?
#
loop_
_entity_poly.entity_id
_entity_poly.type
_entity_poly.pdbx_seq_one_letter_code
_entity_poly.pdbx_strand_id
1 'polypeptide(L)'
;MSLALVAAAAVLCAQHVAHAAQAASTSAYQSMPDDPRAVKVRGRGDGVADDTDAIQQAVTSAANKGEGGVVFLPSGRYRVSRSILVPPAVRLYGVGRTRPVLVLGARTPGFQRGVGNMIVFTGGDQYTVGKVPVPVASAVPFSDQVRDANSSTFYSALSNVDFEIGDGNPAAAAVRLRTAQHSYLSHIDFHIGSGLAGIYQVGNESFDLKFYGGRYGILSEKTSPAWPYTLMDSSFDGQRDAAIREHEAGLTLINTTIRNTPVGIEIDRGYGDWLWGKDVRFENVSKAAVVISNEGNVYTQVGFDHAVARNTPVFARFRDSGKTIAGAGAAYAVREFSYGLALPGLGSTGQFATSIRMEALKALPAAPRQVMRALPPSTEWANVRGFGAHGDGQADDTAAIQKAIDSKRVVYLPLGFYIVNDTIRMKPDTVLIGLHPGLTQLVLPNGSPLYTGIDGPKALLESARGGDAMATGFGLATGEVNPRATALLWKAGADSLVDDIRIQGGHGTRLYDGTRRDPYQKRTDFDPTAHWDRQYPSIWVTDGGGGTFVACWTPSTFAQAGFYVSNTRTPGKVYELSAEHHIRAEIVLDGVENWEFLAPQTEEEVRDGMDSVSLEIRNSKNLLFANYHAYRVTRSIKPAPSAVKLSNSSGIRFRNVHVNGESGYATCDDNGCDTYLRATKYPYENALQDVTRKLEVREREFAALDVGAAGPAADAGAGVKIDKLEGDFYSIAGAAVDAQGKLYFVDSRFQRIYSWSRAEGLLVVRDAPLDAVNLAVDQSGALMVLSSHGAEGTVYSFHPDQPAGPLTLIKPTPVAAHAGARTVVPVNFWLNGEFRDQLNPDTYEFTTLAEMFARDVALPKQREYVSPDGSLVMPAYRVFQQGPANHLGHRFSDTLDTHGLVAAGANGRVVFTNGSENRTYSGVIGQGGGIGDLKQVVNRGGESVVVDKAGNVYVANGQVFVYAPDGKEIGRIDVPERPLQLIFGGDGDGTLFILTHHTLYAAGGFNVQ
;
A
#
# COMPACT_ATOMS: atom_id res chain seq x y z
N MET A 1 -47.29 -25.71 -47.75
CA MET A 1 -47.06 -26.84 -46.82
C MET A 1 -46.28 -26.30 -45.62
N SER A 2 -46.84 -25.26 -44.98
CA SER A 2 -46.07 -24.21 -44.31
C SER A 2 -46.83 -23.64 -43.11
N LEU A 3 -47.30 -24.51 -42.22
CA LEU A 3 -47.82 -24.08 -40.91
C LEU A 3 -47.47 -25.07 -39.77
N ALA A 4 -47.09 -26.31 -40.09
CA ALA A 4 -46.74 -27.32 -39.07
C ALA A 4 -45.30 -27.24 -38.56
N LEU A 5 -44.34 -26.67 -39.33
CA LEU A 5 -42.94 -26.55 -38.89
C LEU A 5 -42.67 -25.37 -37.95
N VAL A 6 -43.53 -24.35 -37.93
CA VAL A 6 -43.35 -23.16 -37.08
C VAL A 6 -43.81 -23.40 -35.65
N ALA A 7 -44.80 -24.29 -35.43
CA ALA A 7 -45.29 -24.62 -34.11
C ALA A 7 -44.32 -25.52 -33.31
N ALA A 8 -43.56 -26.40 -33.98
CA ALA A 8 -42.57 -27.25 -33.32
C ALA A 8 -41.31 -26.48 -32.87
N ALA A 9 -40.92 -25.43 -33.61
CA ALA A 9 -39.80 -24.55 -33.23
C ALA A 9 -40.15 -23.64 -32.03
N ALA A 10 -41.41 -23.20 -31.91
CA ALA A 10 -41.85 -22.37 -30.80
C ALA A 10 -41.90 -23.11 -29.45
N VAL A 11 -42.21 -24.42 -29.46
CA VAL A 11 -42.27 -25.23 -28.23
C VAL A 11 -40.86 -25.69 -27.77
N LEU A 12 -39.90 -25.84 -28.69
CA LEU A 12 -38.49 -26.10 -28.35
C LEU A 12 -37.73 -24.83 -27.91
N CYS A 13 -38.11 -23.64 -28.37
CA CYS A 13 -37.56 -22.37 -27.84
C CYS A 13 -38.17 -21.95 -26.50
N ALA A 14 -39.35 -22.44 -26.12
CA ALA A 14 -39.98 -22.13 -24.84
C ALA A 14 -39.48 -23.00 -23.67
N GLN A 15 -38.68 -24.04 -23.92
CA GLN A 15 -38.11 -24.92 -22.89
C GLN A 15 -36.68 -24.55 -22.46
N HIS A 16 -36.13 -23.41 -22.88
CA HIS A 16 -34.81 -22.91 -22.45
C HIS A 16 -34.84 -21.60 -21.67
N VAL A 17 -36.01 -21.17 -21.20
CA VAL A 17 -36.12 -20.14 -20.13
C VAL A 17 -36.81 -20.76 -18.91
N ALA A 18 -36.34 -21.95 -18.51
CA ALA A 18 -36.43 -22.30 -17.11
C ALA A 18 -35.32 -21.50 -16.42
N HIS A 19 -35.67 -20.36 -15.79
CA HIS A 19 -34.87 -19.89 -14.66
C HIS A 19 -34.75 -21.08 -13.73
N ALA A 20 -33.58 -21.73 -13.71
CA ALA A 20 -33.25 -22.68 -12.67
C ALA A 20 -33.54 -21.95 -11.37
N ALA A 21 -34.54 -22.40 -10.62
CA ALA A 21 -34.83 -21.86 -9.31
C ALA A 21 -33.52 -21.95 -8.53
N GLN A 22 -32.92 -20.79 -8.31
CA GLN A 22 -31.60 -20.68 -7.75
C GLN A 22 -31.66 -21.30 -6.37
N ALA A 23 -30.77 -22.27 -6.09
CA ALA A 23 -30.73 -22.90 -4.77
C ALA A 23 -30.59 -21.78 -3.73
N ALA A 24 -31.40 -21.83 -2.66
CA ALA A 24 -31.36 -20.81 -1.61
C ALA A 24 -29.93 -20.66 -1.08
N SER A 25 -29.45 -19.42 -0.98
CA SER A 25 -28.10 -19.16 -0.50
C SER A 25 -27.92 -19.61 0.95
N THR A 26 -26.78 -20.24 1.24
CA THR A 26 -26.43 -20.66 2.61
C THR A 26 -25.85 -19.46 3.34
N SER A 27 -26.54 -19.00 4.39
CA SER A 27 -26.11 -17.88 5.21
C SER A 27 -24.96 -18.28 6.15
N ALA A 28 -23.89 -17.48 6.20
CA ALA A 28 -22.81 -17.61 7.17
C ALA A 28 -23.29 -17.27 8.61
N TYR A 29 -24.28 -16.37 8.73
CA TYR A 29 -24.90 -15.98 10.00
C TYR A 29 -26.37 -16.42 10.03
N GLN A 30 -26.60 -17.72 10.28
CA GLN A 30 -27.91 -18.38 10.19
C GLN A 30 -28.98 -17.85 11.18
N SER A 31 -28.53 -17.19 12.24
CA SER A 31 -29.31 -16.50 13.26
C SER A 31 -28.64 -15.16 13.57
N MET A 32 -29.45 -14.15 13.88
CA MET A 32 -28.92 -12.86 14.34
C MET A 32 -28.20 -13.04 15.68
N PRO A 33 -26.90 -12.71 15.77
CA PRO A 33 -26.19 -12.72 17.05
C PRO A 33 -26.85 -11.77 18.06
N ASP A 34 -26.82 -12.14 19.33
CA ASP A 34 -27.35 -11.31 20.42
C ASP A 34 -26.34 -10.20 20.78
N ASP A 35 -26.45 -9.07 20.08
CA ASP A 35 -25.66 -7.87 20.33
C ASP A 35 -26.57 -6.66 20.55
N PRO A 36 -26.70 -6.16 21.80
CA PRO A 36 -27.63 -5.08 22.12
C PRO A 36 -27.18 -3.71 21.60
N ARG A 37 -25.93 -3.55 21.16
CA ARG A 37 -25.41 -2.30 20.58
C ARG A 37 -25.46 -2.29 19.06
N ALA A 38 -25.72 -3.43 18.42
CA ALA A 38 -25.90 -3.52 16.99
C ALA A 38 -27.23 -2.90 16.53
N VAL A 39 -27.22 -2.23 15.38
CA VAL A 39 -28.42 -1.62 14.78
C VAL A 39 -29.06 -2.60 13.81
N LYS A 40 -30.35 -2.88 13.98
CA LYS A 40 -31.11 -3.73 13.06
C LYS A 40 -31.80 -2.89 11.98
N VAL A 41 -31.63 -3.26 10.71
CA VAL A 41 -32.37 -2.65 9.58
C VAL A 41 -33.86 -2.96 9.70
N ARG A 42 -34.70 -1.95 9.45
CA ARG A 42 -36.18 -2.03 9.48
C ARG A 42 -36.79 -1.69 8.11
N GLY A 43 -36.33 -2.38 7.06
CA GLY A 43 -36.92 -2.32 5.72
C GLY A 43 -38.03 -3.36 5.53
N ARG A 44 -38.80 -3.25 4.44
CA ARG A 44 -39.84 -4.21 4.06
C ARG A 44 -39.24 -5.54 3.60
N GLY A 45 -38.14 -5.51 2.84
CA GLY A 45 -37.44 -6.70 2.40
C GLY A 45 -38.25 -7.58 1.43
N ASP A 46 -39.19 -6.99 0.68
CA ASP A 46 -40.08 -7.70 -0.25
C ASP A 46 -39.60 -7.72 -1.71
N GLY A 47 -38.50 -7.01 -2.02
CA GLY A 47 -37.90 -6.88 -3.35
C GLY A 47 -38.61 -5.88 -4.27
N VAL A 48 -39.66 -5.22 -3.79
CA VAL A 48 -40.51 -4.31 -4.57
C VAL A 48 -40.43 -2.90 -3.99
N ALA A 49 -40.67 -2.75 -2.69
CA ALA A 49 -40.57 -1.48 -2.00
C ALA A 49 -39.13 -1.00 -1.94
N ASP A 50 -38.94 0.29 -2.12
CA ASP A 50 -37.65 0.92 -1.97
C ASP A 50 -37.26 0.99 -0.49
N ASP A 51 -36.23 0.24 -0.12
CA ASP A 51 -35.73 0.13 1.25
C ASP A 51 -34.46 0.98 1.47
N THR A 52 -34.08 1.82 0.50
CA THR A 52 -32.85 2.61 0.56
C THR A 52 -32.78 3.44 1.84
N ASP A 53 -33.85 4.17 2.18
CA ASP A 53 -33.86 5.03 3.37
C ASP A 53 -33.79 4.23 4.66
N ALA A 54 -34.44 3.07 4.73
CA ALA A 54 -34.41 2.21 5.91
C ALA A 54 -32.99 1.64 6.17
N ILE A 55 -32.28 1.26 5.10
CA ILE A 55 -30.89 0.80 5.19
C ILE A 55 -29.98 1.98 5.54
N GLN A 56 -30.11 3.12 4.86
CA GLN A 56 -29.27 4.29 5.10
C GLN A 56 -29.42 4.81 6.53
N GLN A 57 -30.64 4.85 7.08
CA GLN A 57 -30.88 5.24 8.47
C GLN A 57 -30.18 4.32 9.47
N ALA A 58 -30.20 3.01 9.24
CA ALA A 58 -29.51 2.06 10.11
C ALA A 58 -27.98 2.25 10.05
N VAL A 59 -27.42 2.43 8.85
CA VAL A 59 -26.00 2.70 8.63
C VAL A 59 -25.57 4.02 9.29
N THR A 60 -26.34 5.10 9.09
CA THR A 60 -26.07 6.41 9.70
C THR A 60 -26.19 6.36 11.23
N SER A 61 -27.15 5.61 11.77
CA SER A 61 -27.28 5.39 13.21
C SER A 61 -26.07 4.64 13.78
N ALA A 62 -25.59 3.61 13.08
CA ALA A 62 -24.42 2.83 13.51
C ALA A 62 -23.11 3.60 13.40
N ALA A 63 -23.03 4.63 12.53
CA ALA A 63 -21.83 5.46 12.43
C ALA A 63 -21.45 6.15 13.74
N ASN A 64 -22.42 6.34 14.66
CA ASN A 64 -22.21 6.76 16.05
C ASN A 64 -21.19 7.92 16.18
N LYS A 65 -21.46 9.05 15.51
CA LYS A 65 -20.59 10.24 15.51
C LYS A 65 -19.14 9.98 15.04
N GLY A 66 -18.93 9.00 14.16
CA GLY A 66 -17.60 8.62 13.64
C GLY A 66 -16.94 7.50 14.45
N GLU A 67 -17.63 6.93 15.43
CA GLU A 67 -17.12 5.77 16.16
C GLU A 67 -17.22 4.46 15.38
N GLY A 68 -18.20 4.37 14.48
CA GLY A 68 -18.55 3.12 13.81
C GLY A 68 -19.48 2.24 14.64
N GLY A 69 -19.82 1.08 14.09
CA GLY A 69 -20.80 0.17 14.70
C GLY A 69 -21.17 -1.00 13.80
N VAL A 70 -21.98 -1.90 14.34
CA VAL A 70 -22.47 -3.09 13.63
C VAL A 70 -23.91 -2.88 13.20
N VAL A 71 -24.22 -3.23 11.95
CA VAL A 71 -25.56 -3.22 11.38
C VAL A 71 -25.95 -4.65 10.98
N PHE A 72 -27.11 -5.11 11.43
CA PHE A 72 -27.70 -6.37 10.98
C PHE A 72 -28.79 -6.13 9.93
N LEU A 73 -28.63 -6.75 8.76
CA LEU A 73 -29.61 -6.81 7.68
C LEU A 73 -30.31 -8.18 7.70
N PRO A 74 -31.57 -8.27 8.17
CA PRO A 74 -32.28 -9.55 8.21
C PRO A 74 -32.50 -10.16 6.82
N SER A 75 -32.69 -11.48 6.74
CA SER A 75 -33.11 -12.15 5.49
C SER A 75 -34.29 -11.44 4.84
N GLY A 76 -34.15 -11.12 3.56
CA GLY A 76 -35.14 -10.38 2.77
C GLY A 76 -34.52 -9.93 1.45
N ARG A 77 -35.35 -9.40 0.55
CA ARG A 77 -34.91 -8.80 -0.71
C ARG A 77 -35.14 -7.30 -0.61
N TYR A 78 -34.11 -6.49 -0.66
CA TYR A 78 -34.19 -5.05 -0.42
C TYR A 78 -33.90 -4.32 -1.71
N ARG A 79 -34.93 -3.72 -2.32
CA ARG A 79 -34.73 -2.90 -3.50
C ARG A 79 -34.09 -1.57 -3.09
N VAL A 80 -33.03 -1.17 -3.77
CA VAL A 80 -32.41 0.14 -3.61
C VAL A 80 -32.52 0.96 -4.90
N SER A 81 -32.61 2.28 -4.79
CA SER A 81 -32.70 3.20 -5.94
C SER A 81 -31.58 4.22 -6.03
N ARG A 82 -30.76 4.34 -4.98
CA ARG A 82 -29.63 5.26 -4.86
C ARG A 82 -28.51 4.62 -4.04
N SER A 83 -27.33 5.22 -4.05
CA SER A 83 -26.19 4.71 -3.27
C SER A 83 -26.51 4.71 -1.77
N ILE A 84 -26.16 3.61 -1.11
CA ILE A 84 -26.00 3.55 0.35
C ILE A 84 -24.58 3.99 0.67
N LEU A 85 -24.46 5.07 1.44
CA LEU A 85 -23.19 5.60 1.89
C LEU A 85 -22.84 4.96 3.23
N VAL A 86 -21.73 4.22 3.28
CA VAL A 86 -21.24 3.53 4.48
C VAL A 86 -20.07 4.31 5.07
N PRO A 87 -20.24 4.98 6.22
CA PRO A 87 -19.18 5.71 6.90
C PRO A 87 -18.04 4.78 7.39
N PRO A 88 -16.86 5.33 7.69
CA PRO A 88 -15.76 4.56 8.26
C PRO A 88 -16.19 3.78 9.51
N ALA A 89 -15.64 2.58 9.68
CA ALA A 89 -15.89 1.69 10.82
C ALA A 89 -17.34 1.22 11.00
N VAL A 90 -18.20 1.35 9.98
CA VAL A 90 -19.51 0.70 9.99
C VAL A 90 -19.39 -0.67 9.31
N ARG A 91 -19.86 -1.72 9.99
CA ARG A 91 -19.85 -3.09 9.49
C ARG A 91 -21.27 -3.61 9.31
N LEU A 92 -21.62 -4.03 8.09
CA LEU A 92 -22.94 -4.53 7.72
C LEU A 92 -22.91 -6.05 7.54
N TYR A 93 -23.73 -6.76 8.31
CA TYR A 93 -23.84 -8.23 8.24
C TYR A 93 -25.26 -8.63 7.85
N GLY A 94 -25.38 -9.43 6.80
CA GLY A 94 -26.62 -10.15 6.51
C GLY A 94 -26.85 -11.27 7.53
N VAL A 95 -28.06 -11.41 8.05
CA VAL A 95 -28.38 -12.40 9.10
C VAL A 95 -29.73 -13.09 8.90
N GLY A 96 -29.80 -14.35 9.30
CA GLY A 96 -30.98 -15.20 9.18
C GLY A 96 -30.73 -16.42 8.31
N ARG A 97 -31.77 -17.22 8.06
CA ARG A 97 -31.65 -18.54 7.42
C ARG A 97 -31.09 -18.48 5.99
N THR A 98 -31.41 -17.42 5.27
CA THR A 98 -30.89 -17.13 3.93
C THR A 98 -30.21 -15.78 3.92
N ARG A 99 -29.24 -15.55 3.03
CA ARG A 99 -28.63 -14.23 2.91
C ARG A 99 -29.67 -13.21 2.43
N PRO A 100 -29.69 -11.98 2.97
CA PRO A 100 -30.42 -10.88 2.34
C PRO A 100 -29.83 -10.57 0.96
N VAL A 101 -30.67 -10.02 0.09
CA VAL A 101 -30.29 -9.63 -1.28
C VAL A 101 -30.56 -8.14 -1.46
N LEU A 102 -29.55 -7.37 -1.88
CA LEU A 102 -29.73 -6.01 -2.37
C LEU A 102 -30.01 -6.03 -3.87
N VAL A 103 -31.15 -5.46 -4.27
CA VAL A 103 -31.65 -5.50 -5.65
C VAL A 103 -31.63 -4.11 -6.26
N LEU A 104 -30.89 -3.92 -7.34
CA LEU A 104 -31.04 -2.77 -8.21
C LEU A 104 -32.08 -3.10 -9.29
N GLY A 105 -33.24 -2.45 -9.23
CA GLY A 105 -34.30 -2.68 -10.21
C GLY A 105 -33.87 -2.39 -11.65
N ALA A 106 -34.56 -2.98 -12.62
CA ALA A 106 -34.30 -2.68 -14.03
C ALA A 106 -34.40 -1.17 -14.33
N ARG A 107 -33.46 -0.65 -15.14
CA ARG A 107 -33.38 0.75 -15.57
C ARG A 107 -33.52 1.76 -14.42
N THR A 108 -32.84 1.52 -13.30
CA THR A 108 -32.87 2.41 -12.13
C THR A 108 -32.15 3.73 -12.45
N PRO A 109 -32.80 4.89 -12.34
CA PRO A 109 -32.19 6.17 -12.72
C PRO A 109 -30.81 6.42 -12.10
N GLY A 110 -29.86 6.87 -12.91
CA GLY A 110 -28.48 7.16 -12.47
C GLY A 110 -27.48 6.03 -12.73
N PHE A 111 -27.96 4.85 -13.15
CA PHE A 111 -27.12 3.66 -13.41
C PHE A 111 -27.03 3.28 -14.91
N GLN A 112 -27.41 4.18 -15.82
CA GLN A 112 -27.43 3.91 -17.27
C GLN A 112 -26.13 4.27 -17.99
N ARG A 113 -25.33 5.20 -17.47
CA ARG A 113 -24.13 5.76 -18.12
C ARG A 113 -23.06 6.09 -17.07
N GLY A 114 -21.79 6.06 -17.48
CA GLY A 114 -20.64 6.28 -16.60
C GLY A 114 -20.45 5.16 -15.58
N VAL A 115 -20.18 5.50 -14.32
CA VAL A 115 -20.07 4.54 -13.21
C VAL A 115 -21.03 4.96 -12.10
N GLY A 116 -21.90 4.04 -11.68
CA GLY A 116 -22.83 4.26 -10.56
C GLY A 116 -22.75 3.11 -9.56
N ASN A 117 -22.53 3.41 -8.28
CA ASN A 117 -22.33 2.40 -7.24
C ASN A 117 -23.54 2.20 -6.35
N MET A 118 -23.97 0.96 -6.10
CA MET A 118 -25.07 0.68 -5.16
C MET A 118 -24.64 0.93 -3.71
N ILE A 119 -23.43 0.52 -3.34
CA ILE A 119 -22.80 0.79 -2.03
C ILE A 119 -21.52 1.59 -2.24
N VAL A 120 -21.32 2.64 -1.44
CA VAL A 120 -20.08 3.42 -1.40
C VAL A 120 -19.55 3.46 0.03
N PHE A 121 -18.38 2.88 0.26
CA PHE A 121 -17.63 3.15 1.47
C PHE A 121 -17.01 4.55 1.39
N THR A 122 -17.32 5.39 2.38
CA THR A 122 -16.93 6.82 2.42
C THR A 122 -15.80 7.06 3.42
N GLY A 123 -15.05 8.14 3.24
CA GLY A 123 -13.98 8.55 4.15
C GLY A 123 -14.41 9.55 5.23
N GLY A 124 -13.60 9.65 6.29
CA GLY A 124 -13.69 10.71 7.31
C GLY A 124 -12.89 11.96 6.92
N ASP A 125 -13.08 13.09 7.63
CA ASP A 125 -12.31 14.32 7.42
C ASP A 125 -10.89 14.20 8.01
N GLN A 126 -10.08 13.34 7.40
CA GLN A 126 -8.69 13.13 7.76
C GLN A 126 -7.94 14.46 7.63
N TYR A 127 -7.25 14.86 8.70
CA TYR A 127 -6.52 16.14 8.82
C TYR A 127 -7.39 17.40 8.96
N THR A 128 -8.69 17.27 9.22
CA THR A 128 -9.60 18.41 9.50
C THR A 128 -9.57 19.44 8.36
N VAL A 129 -9.62 18.95 7.11
CA VAL A 129 -9.58 19.77 5.90
C VAL A 129 -10.87 20.59 5.75
N GLY A 130 -11.97 20.13 6.34
CA GLY A 130 -13.28 20.75 6.23
C GLY A 130 -13.91 20.44 4.88
N LYS A 131 -13.61 21.23 3.85
CA LYS A 131 -14.18 21.04 2.50
C LYS A 131 -13.71 19.70 1.91
N VAL A 132 -14.62 18.98 1.24
CA VAL A 132 -14.31 17.70 0.58
C VAL A 132 -13.40 17.96 -0.62
N PRO A 133 -12.14 17.46 -0.63
CA PRO A 133 -11.22 17.75 -1.73
C PRO A 133 -11.52 16.95 -3.00
N VAL A 134 -11.86 15.66 -2.82
CA VAL A 134 -12.19 14.73 -3.90
C VAL A 134 -13.51 14.04 -3.55
N PRO A 135 -14.64 14.51 -4.12
CA PRO A 135 -15.92 13.86 -3.91
C PRO A 135 -16.05 12.60 -4.77
N VAL A 136 -16.86 11.64 -4.31
CA VAL A 136 -17.09 10.39 -5.06
C VAL A 136 -18.04 10.64 -6.23
N ALA A 137 -17.48 10.83 -7.42
CA ALA A 137 -18.24 11.10 -8.66
C ALA A 137 -19.28 10.01 -9.00
N SER A 138 -18.99 8.77 -8.62
CA SER A 138 -19.80 7.58 -8.91
C SER A 138 -20.85 7.26 -7.83
N ALA A 139 -21.04 8.14 -6.85
CA ALA A 139 -22.20 8.10 -5.96
C ALA A 139 -23.47 8.53 -6.73
N VAL A 140 -24.60 7.88 -6.45
CA VAL A 140 -25.88 8.12 -7.12
C VAL A 140 -26.92 8.57 -6.10
N PRO A 141 -27.50 9.78 -6.22
CA PRO A 141 -27.03 10.87 -7.06
C PRO A 141 -25.66 11.39 -6.58
N PHE A 142 -24.92 12.03 -7.48
CA PHE A 142 -23.67 12.70 -7.11
C PHE A 142 -23.93 13.81 -6.10
N SER A 143 -23.02 13.96 -5.14
CA SER A 143 -22.95 15.12 -4.26
C SER A 143 -21.50 15.45 -3.96
N ASP A 144 -21.18 16.75 -3.98
CA ASP A 144 -19.88 17.29 -3.62
C ASP A 144 -19.55 17.16 -2.12
N GLN A 145 -20.49 16.64 -1.31
CA GLN A 145 -20.32 16.37 0.11
C GLN A 145 -19.95 14.92 0.41
N VAL A 146 -19.97 14.02 -0.58
CA VAL A 146 -19.61 12.61 -0.39
C VAL A 146 -18.10 12.48 -0.43
N ARG A 147 -17.49 12.39 0.76
CA ARG A 147 -16.05 12.27 0.89
C ARG A 147 -15.55 10.89 0.49
N ASP A 148 -14.56 10.87 -0.40
CA ASP A 148 -13.88 9.62 -0.74
C ASP A 148 -13.07 9.08 0.45
N ALA A 149 -12.91 7.77 0.48
CA ALA A 149 -12.00 7.11 1.38
C ALA A 149 -10.56 7.62 1.24
N ASN A 150 -9.85 7.54 2.34
CA ASN A 150 -8.45 7.90 2.48
C ASN A 150 -7.76 6.90 3.41
N SER A 151 -6.45 7.06 3.62
CA SER A 151 -5.61 6.19 4.44
C SER A 151 -6.04 6.06 5.92
N SER A 152 -7.14 6.70 6.35
CA SER A 152 -7.75 6.51 7.69
C SER A 152 -9.11 5.80 7.70
N THR A 153 -9.53 5.23 6.55
CA THR A 153 -10.83 4.58 6.37
C THR A 153 -10.77 3.11 6.77
N PHE A 154 -10.67 2.88 8.07
CA PHE A 154 -10.45 1.56 8.68
C PHE A 154 -11.74 0.87 9.11
N TYR A 155 -11.66 -0.44 9.36
CA TYR A 155 -12.66 -1.29 10.03
C TYR A 155 -13.99 -1.49 9.28
N SER A 156 -14.08 -1.10 8.01
CA SER A 156 -15.36 -1.08 7.30
C SER A 156 -15.63 -2.43 6.62
N ALA A 157 -16.77 -3.07 6.88
CA ALA A 157 -17.04 -4.40 6.33
C ALA A 157 -18.46 -4.54 5.79
N LEU A 158 -18.61 -5.38 4.77
CA LEU A 158 -19.91 -5.87 4.31
C LEU A 158 -19.82 -7.38 4.10
N SER A 159 -20.65 -8.13 4.82
CA SER A 159 -20.59 -9.58 4.80
C SER A 159 -21.97 -10.22 4.71
N ASN A 160 -22.04 -11.34 3.99
CA ASN A 160 -23.21 -12.22 3.92
C ASN A 160 -24.45 -11.53 3.30
N VAL A 161 -24.25 -10.65 2.32
CA VAL A 161 -25.31 -9.93 1.59
C VAL A 161 -25.11 -10.11 0.09
N ASP A 162 -26.10 -10.69 -0.59
CA ASP A 162 -26.07 -10.93 -2.03
C ASP A 162 -26.51 -9.70 -2.83
N PHE A 163 -26.12 -9.64 -4.10
CA PHE A 163 -26.44 -8.53 -4.99
C PHE A 163 -27.10 -9.01 -6.29
N GLU A 164 -28.11 -8.29 -6.75
CA GLU A 164 -28.73 -8.47 -8.06
C GLU A 164 -28.85 -7.14 -8.80
N ILE A 165 -28.26 -7.07 -9.99
CA ILE A 165 -28.35 -5.91 -10.88
C ILE A 165 -29.31 -6.24 -12.03
N GLY A 166 -30.46 -5.58 -12.05
CA GLY A 166 -31.47 -5.73 -13.10
C GLY A 166 -31.05 -5.12 -14.45
N ASP A 167 -31.76 -5.52 -15.51
CA ASP A 167 -31.45 -5.11 -16.87
C ASP A 167 -31.51 -3.59 -17.10
N GLY A 168 -30.65 -3.09 -18.00
CA GLY A 168 -30.61 -1.68 -18.38
C GLY A 168 -29.86 -0.79 -17.39
N ASN A 169 -28.99 -1.37 -16.58
CA ASN A 169 -28.07 -0.68 -15.67
C ASN A 169 -26.60 -0.95 -16.02
N PRO A 170 -26.14 -0.71 -17.27
CA PRO A 170 -24.79 -1.09 -17.71
C PRO A 170 -23.65 -0.36 -16.99
N ALA A 171 -23.93 0.77 -16.33
CA ALA A 171 -22.97 1.54 -15.53
C ALA A 171 -22.90 1.09 -14.06
N ALA A 172 -23.77 0.15 -13.64
CA ALA A 172 -23.86 -0.22 -12.24
C ALA A 172 -22.69 -1.09 -11.79
N ALA A 173 -22.09 -0.71 -10.67
CA ALA A 173 -21.28 -1.59 -9.84
C ALA A 173 -21.95 -1.79 -8.47
N ALA A 174 -21.87 -3.00 -7.92
CA ALA A 174 -22.54 -3.31 -6.68
C ALA A 174 -21.87 -2.63 -5.48
N VAL A 175 -20.56 -2.74 -5.35
CA VAL A 175 -19.82 -2.16 -4.22
C VAL A 175 -18.61 -1.37 -4.70
N ARG A 176 -18.47 -0.14 -4.21
CA ARG A 176 -17.21 0.59 -4.24
C ARG A 176 -16.46 0.45 -2.92
N LEU A 177 -15.37 -0.33 -2.93
CA LEU A 177 -14.64 -0.77 -1.74
C LEU A 177 -13.26 -0.09 -1.58
N ARG A 178 -13.08 1.12 -2.10
CA ARG A 178 -11.84 1.88 -1.85
C ARG A 178 -11.74 2.18 -0.34
N THR A 179 -10.90 1.45 0.39
CA THR A 179 -10.78 1.51 1.87
C THR A 179 -9.34 1.21 2.33
N ALA A 180 -9.07 1.23 3.64
CA ALA A 180 -7.79 0.92 4.28
C ALA A 180 -7.93 -0.31 5.20
N GLN A 181 -6.96 -0.60 6.10
CA GLN A 181 -6.89 -1.89 6.83
C GLN A 181 -8.18 -2.27 7.59
N HIS A 182 -8.33 -3.58 7.84
CA HIS A 182 -9.49 -4.20 8.50
C HIS A 182 -10.81 -3.94 7.79
N SER A 183 -10.75 -3.80 6.47
CA SER A 183 -11.93 -3.58 5.65
C SER A 183 -12.09 -4.71 4.66
N TYR A 184 -13.28 -5.33 4.66
CA TYR A 184 -13.51 -6.54 3.87
C TYR A 184 -14.91 -6.70 3.30
N LEU A 185 -14.95 -7.51 2.24
CA LEU A 185 -16.14 -8.17 1.74
C LEU A 185 -16.07 -9.67 1.97
N SER A 186 -17.15 -10.29 2.46
CA SER A 186 -17.19 -11.74 2.59
C SER A 186 -18.54 -12.41 2.42
N HIS A 187 -18.54 -13.66 1.93
CA HIS A 187 -19.74 -14.48 1.77
C HIS A 187 -20.80 -13.85 0.86
N ILE A 188 -20.41 -13.36 -0.33
CA ILE A 188 -21.30 -12.61 -1.23
C ILE A 188 -21.40 -13.28 -2.60
N ASP A 189 -22.62 -13.45 -3.09
CA ASP A 189 -22.89 -13.72 -4.49
C ASP A 189 -23.32 -12.43 -5.21
N PHE A 190 -22.56 -12.06 -6.24
CA PHE A 190 -22.82 -10.92 -7.13
C PHE A 190 -23.45 -11.42 -8.44
N HIS A 191 -24.74 -11.19 -8.61
CA HIS A 191 -25.45 -11.38 -9.88
C HIS A 191 -25.47 -10.07 -10.65
N ILE A 192 -24.42 -9.86 -11.45
CA ILE A 192 -24.11 -8.57 -12.07
C ILE A 192 -24.92 -8.34 -13.35
N GLY A 193 -25.33 -9.41 -14.03
CA GLY A 193 -26.17 -9.32 -15.22
C GLY A 193 -25.58 -8.38 -16.28
N SER A 194 -26.33 -7.34 -16.66
CA SER A 194 -25.88 -6.32 -17.62
C SER A 194 -24.90 -5.28 -17.05
N GLY A 195 -24.68 -5.26 -15.73
CA GLY A 195 -23.88 -4.27 -15.02
C GLY A 195 -22.39 -4.24 -15.39
N LEU A 196 -21.71 -3.22 -14.87
CA LEU A 196 -20.28 -2.96 -15.07
C LEU A 196 -19.43 -3.95 -14.26
N ALA A 197 -19.62 -3.99 -12.94
CA ALA A 197 -18.80 -4.81 -12.05
C ALA A 197 -19.55 -5.27 -10.79
N GLY A 198 -19.06 -6.33 -10.14
CA GLY A 198 -19.41 -6.62 -8.76
C GLY A 198 -18.74 -5.62 -7.82
N ILE A 199 -17.43 -5.46 -7.96
CA ILE A 199 -16.63 -4.51 -7.17
C ILE A 199 -15.96 -3.49 -8.10
N TYR A 200 -16.09 -2.22 -7.74
CA TYR A 200 -15.40 -1.10 -8.37
C TYR A 200 -14.42 -0.47 -7.37
N GLN A 201 -13.12 -0.51 -7.66
CA GLN A 201 -12.04 -0.19 -6.73
C GLN A 201 -12.04 -1.11 -5.47
N VAL A 202 -10.87 -1.35 -4.91
CA VAL A 202 -10.68 -2.40 -3.89
C VAL A 202 -9.97 -1.88 -2.64
N GLY A 203 -9.99 -2.69 -1.59
CA GLY A 203 -9.33 -2.46 -0.30
C GLY A 203 -10.08 -3.18 0.82
N ASN A 204 -9.46 -3.72 1.87
CA ASN A 204 -8.08 -4.18 1.94
C ASN A 204 -8.02 -5.70 1.69
N GLU A 205 -9.06 -6.45 2.07
CA GLU A 205 -9.16 -7.89 1.82
C GLU A 205 -10.58 -8.32 1.42
N SER A 206 -10.73 -9.50 0.82
CA SER A 206 -12.04 -10.13 0.61
C SER A 206 -11.96 -11.64 0.48
N PHE A 207 -13.03 -12.36 0.84
CA PHE A 207 -13.06 -13.82 0.75
C PHE A 207 -14.45 -14.42 0.53
N ASP A 208 -14.50 -15.62 -0.06
CA ASP A 208 -15.76 -16.32 -0.39
C ASP A 208 -16.73 -15.44 -1.19
N LEU A 209 -16.22 -14.87 -2.30
CA LEU A 209 -17.00 -14.07 -3.23
C LEU A 209 -17.28 -14.85 -4.52
N LYS A 210 -18.49 -14.71 -5.06
CA LYS A 210 -18.89 -15.36 -6.31
C LYS A 210 -19.47 -14.33 -7.28
N PHE A 211 -18.89 -14.22 -8.47
CA PHE A 211 -19.25 -13.23 -9.48
C PHE A 211 -19.87 -13.91 -10.70
N TYR A 212 -21.13 -13.61 -10.98
CA TYR A 212 -21.89 -14.17 -12.10
C TYR A 212 -22.27 -13.09 -13.11
N GLY A 213 -21.82 -13.25 -14.35
CA GLY A 213 -22.06 -12.27 -15.41
C GLY A 213 -21.36 -10.93 -15.16
N GLY A 214 -21.88 -9.86 -15.75
CA GLY A 214 -21.26 -8.53 -15.72
C GLY A 214 -20.21 -8.31 -16.81
N ARG A 215 -19.77 -7.05 -16.97
CA ARG A 215 -18.63 -6.75 -17.84
C ARG A 215 -17.34 -7.26 -17.20
N TYR A 216 -17.18 -6.98 -15.91
CA TYR A 216 -16.12 -7.44 -15.03
C TYR A 216 -16.71 -8.03 -13.74
N GLY A 217 -15.96 -8.89 -13.06
CA GLY A 217 -16.26 -9.24 -11.67
C GLY A 217 -15.71 -8.14 -10.76
N ILE A 218 -14.43 -7.83 -10.94
CA ILE A 218 -13.73 -6.72 -10.27
C ILE A 218 -13.13 -5.80 -11.34
N LEU A 219 -13.34 -4.50 -11.18
CA LEU A 219 -12.58 -3.45 -11.84
C LEU A 219 -11.86 -2.69 -10.72
N SER A 220 -10.57 -2.93 -10.54
CA SER A 220 -9.80 -2.35 -9.43
C SER A 220 -9.19 -0.99 -9.78
N GLU A 221 -8.72 -0.32 -8.74
CA GLU A 221 -7.77 0.79 -8.74
C GLU A 221 -6.97 0.65 -7.44
N LYS A 222 -5.89 1.43 -7.26
CA LYS A 222 -5.17 1.57 -6.00
C LYS A 222 -6.13 1.61 -4.82
N THR A 223 -5.82 0.80 -3.81
CA THR A 223 -6.49 0.88 -2.51
C THR A 223 -6.33 2.30 -1.93
N SER A 224 -7.14 2.68 -0.95
CA SER A 224 -7.11 4.08 -0.47
C SER A 224 -5.73 4.55 0.06
N PRO A 225 -4.88 3.70 0.65
CA PRO A 225 -3.50 4.00 1.01
C PRO A 225 -2.45 3.43 0.03
N ALA A 226 -2.87 2.85 -1.10
CA ALA A 226 -2.02 2.13 -2.06
C ALA A 226 -1.24 0.93 -1.46
N TRP A 227 -1.80 0.28 -0.45
CA TRP A 227 -1.35 -1.05 0.02
C TRP A 227 -1.95 -2.18 -0.83
N PRO A 228 -1.41 -3.41 -0.74
CA PRO A 228 -1.94 -4.56 -1.46
C PRO A 228 -3.42 -4.85 -1.20
N TYR A 229 -4.03 -5.64 -2.09
CA TYR A 229 -5.37 -6.17 -1.91
C TYR A 229 -5.36 -7.69 -2.04
N THR A 230 -5.87 -8.40 -1.04
CA THR A 230 -5.95 -9.88 -1.05
C THR A 230 -7.37 -10.38 -1.26
N LEU A 231 -7.55 -11.24 -2.28
CA LEU A 231 -8.80 -11.96 -2.58
C LEU A 231 -8.61 -13.48 -2.40
N MET A 232 -9.43 -14.09 -1.54
CA MET A 232 -9.34 -15.51 -1.22
C MET A 232 -10.64 -16.27 -1.55
N ASP A 233 -10.54 -17.57 -1.85
CA ASP A 233 -11.67 -18.50 -1.92
C ASP A 233 -12.81 -18.05 -2.85
N SER A 234 -12.47 -17.37 -3.95
CA SER A 234 -13.44 -16.65 -4.77
C SER A 234 -13.59 -17.23 -6.18
N SER A 235 -14.73 -16.97 -6.83
CA SER A 235 -15.01 -17.50 -8.17
C SER A 235 -15.67 -16.50 -9.11
N PHE A 236 -15.29 -16.59 -10.39
CA PHE A 236 -15.74 -15.72 -11.47
C PHE A 236 -16.28 -16.58 -12.60
N ASP A 237 -17.51 -16.33 -13.04
CA ASP A 237 -18.18 -17.07 -14.10
C ASP A 237 -18.95 -16.15 -15.05
N GLY A 238 -18.57 -16.16 -16.33
CA GLY A 238 -19.36 -15.56 -17.40
C GLY A 238 -19.19 -14.05 -17.58
N GLN A 239 -18.07 -13.45 -17.15
CA GLN A 239 -17.76 -12.05 -17.43
C GLN A 239 -17.57 -11.81 -18.94
N ARG A 240 -18.08 -10.68 -19.44
CA ARG A 240 -18.09 -10.36 -20.87
C ARG A 240 -16.71 -9.95 -21.42
N ASP A 241 -15.89 -9.29 -20.61
CA ASP A 241 -14.58 -8.76 -21.05
C ASP A 241 -13.43 -9.48 -20.33
N ALA A 242 -13.36 -9.34 -19.00
CA ALA A 242 -12.38 -10.00 -18.14
C ALA A 242 -12.99 -10.34 -16.78
N ALA A 243 -12.49 -11.36 -16.09
CA ALA A 243 -12.93 -11.62 -14.71
C ALA A 243 -12.47 -10.50 -13.77
N ILE A 244 -11.21 -10.10 -13.88
CA ILE A 244 -10.62 -8.99 -13.14
C ILE A 244 -9.93 -8.04 -14.14
N ARG A 245 -10.32 -6.76 -14.13
CA ARG A 245 -9.55 -5.68 -14.73
C ARG A 245 -8.77 -4.99 -13.61
N GLU A 246 -7.45 -5.02 -13.73
CA GLU A 246 -6.49 -4.71 -12.68
C GLU A 246 -5.80 -3.36 -12.98
N HIS A 247 -5.71 -2.52 -11.96
CA HIS A 247 -5.05 -1.20 -12.00
C HIS A 247 -4.34 -0.86 -10.66
N GLU A 248 -3.06 -1.22 -10.56
CA GLU A 248 -2.15 -0.90 -9.42
C GLU A 248 -2.72 -1.27 -8.03
N ALA A 249 -3.45 -2.37 -7.91
CA ALA A 249 -4.07 -2.79 -6.66
C ALA A 249 -3.14 -3.59 -5.74
N GLY A 250 -1.95 -4.00 -6.21
CA GLY A 250 -1.10 -4.96 -5.50
C GLY A 250 -1.81 -6.30 -5.32
N LEU A 251 -2.39 -6.83 -6.40
CA LEU A 251 -3.40 -7.89 -6.32
C LEU A 251 -2.81 -9.23 -5.90
N THR A 252 -3.34 -9.80 -4.81
CA THR A 252 -3.01 -11.15 -4.32
C THR A 252 -4.24 -12.07 -4.41
N LEU A 253 -4.14 -13.16 -5.16
CA LEU A 253 -5.23 -14.13 -5.37
C LEU A 253 -4.89 -15.48 -4.77
N ILE A 254 -5.73 -16.01 -3.86
CA ILE A 254 -5.52 -17.33 -3.25
C ILE A 254 -6.76 -18.20 -3.43
N ASN A 255 -6.59 -19.41 -3.97
CA ASN A 255 -7.69 -20.35 -4.20
C ASN A 255 -8.84 -19.72 -5.02
N THR A 256 -8.49 -19.09 -6.14
CA THR A 256 -9.43 -18.36 -7.00
C THR A 256 -9.74 -19.15 -8.27
N THR A 257 -11.02 -19.29 -8.62
CA THR A 257 -11.45 -19.94 -9.87
C THR A 257 -12.04 -18.94 -10.85
N ILE A 258 -11.50 -18.87 -12.06
CA ILE A 258 -11.98 -18.02 -13.13
C ILE A 258 -12.43 -18.88 -14.31
N ARG A 259 -13.67 -18.69 -14.77
CA ARG A 259 -14.21 -19.49 -15.87
C ARG A 259 -15.12 -18.74 -16.83
N ASN A 260 -15.21 -19.28 -18.04
CA ASN A 260 -16.15 -18.85 -19.08
C ASN A 260 -16.08 -17.35 -19.40
N THR A 261 -14.86 -16.81 -19.48
CA THR A 261 -14.58 -15.39 -19.74
C THR A 261 -13.54 -15.25 -20.87
N PRO A 262 -13.47 -14.14 -21.61
CA PRO A 262 -12.39 -13.93 -22.57
C PRO A 262 -11.02 -13.82 -21.91
N VAL A 263 -10.89 -13.00 -20.87
CA VAL A 263 -9.64 -12.79 -20.15
C VAL A 263 -9.83 -13.11 -18.67
N GLY A 264 -8.84 -13.76 -18.06
CA GLY A 264 -8.85 -13.97 -16.63
C GLY A 264 -8.57 -12.65 -15.90
N ILE A 265 -7.32 -12.22 -15.95
CA ILE A 265 -6.83 -10.99 -15.31
C ILE A 265 -6.26 -10.07 -16.40
N GLU A 266 -6.71 -8.83 -16.46
CA GLU A 266 -6.24 -7.83 -17.42
C GLU A 266 -5.59 -6.66 -16.71
N ILE A 267 -4.26 -6.54 -16.77
CA ILE A 267 -3.54 -5.35 -16.29
C ILE A 267 -3.73 -4.22 -17.32
N ASP A 268 -4.13 -3.05 -16.83
CA ASP A 268 -4.44 -1.90 -17.66
C ASP A 268 -3.25 -1.40 -18.49
N ARG A 269 -3.55 -0.83 -19.66
CA ARG A 269 -2.52 -0.30 -20.58
C ARG A 269 -1.72 0.80 -19.88
N GLY A 270 -0.39 0.75 -20.00
CA GLY A 270 0.49 1.78 -19.44
C GLY A 270 0.71 1.67 -17.94
N TYR A 271 0.17 0.63 -17.31
CA TYR A 271 0.30 0.33 -15.88
C TYR A 271 0.96 -1.03 -15.66
N GLY A 272 1.69 -1.15 -14.56
CA GLY A 272 2.15 -2.41 -13.99
C GLY A 272 1.37 -2.74 -12.72
N ASP A 273 1.59 -3.92 -12.17
CA ASP A 273 1.09 -4.31 -10.85
C ASP A 273 2.02 -5.33 -10.19
N TRP A 274 1.91 -5.43 -8.87
CA TRP A 274 2.46 -6.51 -8.06
C TRP A 274 1.42 -7.63 -7.96
N LEU A 275 1.21 -8.34 -9.07
CA LEU A 275 0.22 -9.40 -9.16
C LEU A 275 0.80 -10.73 -8.68
N TRP A 276 0.20 -11.35 -7.67
CA TRP A 276 0.53 -12.71 -7.22
C TRP A 276 -0.69 -13.62 -7.18
N GLY A 277 -0.62 -14.78 -7.83
CA GLY A 277 -1.67 -15.79 -7.79
C GLY A 277 -1.20 -17.13 -7.24
N LYS A 278 -1.81 -17.62 -6.16
CA LYS A 278 -1.58 -18.96 -5.61
C LYS A 278 -2.82 -19.84 -5.72
N ASP A 279 -2.65 -21.06 -6.23
CA ASP A 279 -3.74 -22.02 -6.42
C ASP A 279 -4.88 -21.47 -7.31
N VAL A 280 -4.53 -20.70 -8.35
CA VAL A 280 -5.51 -20.09 -9.27
C VAL A 280 -5.91 -21.07 -10.37
N ARG A 281 -7.21 -21.19 -10.63
CA ARG A 281 -7.77 -22.08 -11.65
C ARG A 281 -8.42 -21.29 -12.79
N PHE A 282 -8.06 -21.62 -14.02
CA PHE A 282 -8.66 -21.05 -15.24
C PHE A 282 -9.40 -22.12 -16.04
N GLU A 283 -10.68 -21.91 -16.36
CA GLU A 283 -11.47 -22.88 -17.15
C GLU A 283 -12.22 -22.18 -18.28
N ASN A 284 -11.99 -22.59 -19.53
CA ASN A 284 -12.62 -21.99 -20.71
C ASN A 284 -12.34 -20.47 -20.82
N VAL A 285 -11.11 -20.06 -20.52
CA VAL A 285 -10.69 -18.67 -20.68
C VAL A 285 -10.19 -18.48 -22.11
N SER A 286 -11.02 -17.83 -22.94
CA SER A 286 -10.89 -18.00 -24.40
C SER A 286 -9.76 -17.20 -25.07
N LYS A 287 -9.27 -16.11 -24.45
CA LYS A 287 -8.17 -15.28 -24.99
C LYS A 287 -6.87 -15.46 -24.23
N ALA A 288 -6.83 -15.16 -22.92
CA ALA A 288 -5.62 -15.27 -22.10
C ALA A 288 -5.95 -15.42 -20.60
N ALA A 289 -5.20 -16.23 -19.86
CA ALA A 289 -5.35 -16.29 -18.41
C ALA A 289 -4.95 -14.96 -17.75
N VAL A 290 -3.84 -14.37 -18.18
CA VAL A 290 -3.40 -13.03 -17.77
C VAL A 290 -2.90 -12.21 -18.97
N VAL A 291 -3.26 -10.93 -19.00
CA VAL A 291 -2.69 -9.91 -19.89
C VAL A 291 -1.78 -9.00 -19.07
N ILE A 292 -0.51 -8.95 -19.44
CA ILE A 292 0.55 -8.18 -18.78
C ILE A 292 0.83 -6.92 -19.61
N SER A 293 0.86 -5.76 -18.95
CA SER A 293 1.14 -4.46 -19.56
C SER A 293 2.40 -3.84 -18.95
N ASN A 294 2.92 -2.76 -19.54
CA ASN A 294 4.08 -2.00 -19.07
C ASN A 294 5.33 -2.88 -18.93
N GLU A 295 5.64 -3.59 -20.01
CA GLU A 295 6.77 -4.52 -20.08
C GLU A 295 8.11 -3.82 -19.83
N GLY A 296 9.01 -4.51 -19.13
CA GLY A 296 10.33 -3.99 -18.82
C GLY A 296 10.33 -2.87 -17.78
N ASN A 297 9.21 -2.64 -17.08
CA ASN A 297 9.14 -1.71 -15.96
C ASN A 297 9.26 -2.46 -14.62
N VAL A 298 9.98 -1.89 -13.65
CA VAL A 298 10.20 -2.52 -12.33
C VAL A 298 8.92 -2.65 -11.51
N TYR A 299 7.90 -1.83 -11.78
CA TYR A 299 6.59 -1.90 -11.13
C TYR A 299 5.68 -2.98 -11.73
N THR A 300 6.13 -3.67 -12.78
CA THR A 300 5.42 -4.82 -13.36
C THR A 300 6.05 -6.11 -12.82
N GLN A 301 5.41 -6.67 -11.79
CA GLN A 301 5.89 -7.85 -11.07
C GLN A 301 4.74 -8.87 -11.00
N VAL A 302 4.76 -9.86 -11.89
CA VAL A 302 3.65 -10.82 -12.06
C VAL A 302 4.12 -12.22 -11.73
N GLY A 303 3.45 -12.91 -10.81
CA GLY A 303 3.81 -14.27 -10.40
C GLY A 303 2.62 -15.19 -10.17
N PHE A 304 2.84 -16.49 -10.44
CA PHE A 304 1.89 -17.55 -10.07
C PHE A 304 2.61 -18.74 -9.44
N ASP A 305 2.03 -19.25 -8.35
CA ASP A 305 2.42 -20.48 -7.67
C ASP A 305 1.25 -21.48 -7.73
N HIS A 306 1.44 -22.61 -8.39
CA HIS A 306 0.41 -23.65 -8.54
C HIS A 306 -0.89 -23.22 -9.25
N ALA A 307 -0.80 -22.52 -10.40
CA ALA A 307 -1.99 -22.31 -11.23
C ALA A 307 -2.32 -23.56 -12.07
N VAL A 308 -3.60 -23.77 -12.37
CA VAL A 308 -4.06 -24.82 -13.30
C VAL A 308 -5.03 -24.25 -14.32
N ALA A 309 -5.02 -24.80 -15.52
CA ALA A 309 -5.84 -24.27 -16.60
C ALA A 309 -6.37 -25.37 -17.51
N ARG A 310 -7.60 -25.18 -18.00
CA ARG A 310 -8.24 -26.04 -19.01
C ARG A 310 -8.95 -25.19 -20.05
N ASN A 311 -8.78 -25.54 -21.32
CA ASN A 311 -9.34 -24.81 -22.46
C ASN A 311 -8.97 -23.31 -22.43
N THR A 312 -7.73 -23.03 -22.02
CA THR A 312 -7.14 -21.69 -21.95
C THR A 312 -5.90 -21.67 -22.83
N PRO A 313 -6.01 -21.31 -24.12
CA PRO A 313 -4.93 -21.54 -25.10
C PRO A 313 -3.68 -20.69 -24.84
N VAL A 314 -3.84 -19.51 -24.24
CA VAL A 314 -2.74 -18.62 -23.85
C VAL A 314 -2.78 -18.45 -22.34
N PHE A 315 -1.67 -18.78 -21.68
CA PHE A 315 -1.52 -18.50 -20.26
C PHE A 315 -1.23 -17.02 -20.04
N ALA A 316 -0.14 -16.50 -20.60
CA ALA A 316 0.23 -15.09 -20.48
C ALA A 316 0.31 -14.41 -21.85
N ARG A 317 -0.28 -13.22 -21.96
CA ARG A 317 -0.14 -12.33 -23.12
C ARG A 317 0.51 -11.02 -22.68
N PHE A 318 1.56 -10.64 -23.36
CA PHE A 318 2.28 -9.40 -23.17
C PHE A 318 1.71 -8.34 -24.14
N ARG A 319 1.15 -7.26 -23.60
CA ARG A 319 0.37 -6.30 -24.38
C ARG A 319 1.23 -5.48 -25.33
N ASP A 320 2.40 -5.05 -24.88
CA ASP A 320 3.22 -4.06 -25.57
C ASP A 320 4.04 -4.72 -26.70
N SER A 321 4.61 -5.90 -26.43
CA SER A 321 5.37 -6.69 -27.40
C SER A 321 4.49 -7.62 -28.26
N GLY A 322 3.26 -7.92 -27.82
CA GLY A 322 2.40 -8.92 -28.43
C GLY A 322 2.84 -10.37 -28.19
N LYS A 323 3.90 -10.59 -27.41
CA LYS A 323 4.41 -11.93 -27.07
C LYS A 323 3.33 -12.72 -26.32
N THR A 324 3.29 -14.03 -26.54
CA THR A 324 2.40 -14.94 -25.81
C THR A 324 3.15 -16.14 -25.26
N ILE A 325 2.62 -16.70 -24.17
CA ILE A 325 3.01 -17.99 -23.61
C ILE A 325 1.82 -18.91 -23.74
N ALA A 326 1.93 -19.88 -24.64
CA ALA A 326 0.88 -20.87 -24.89
C ALA A 326 0.71 -21.82 -23.69
N GLY A 327 -0.51 -22.32 -23.50
CA GLY A 327 -0.79 -23.41 -22.57
C GLY A 327 -0.22 -24.74 -23.06
N ALA A 328 0.21 -25.60 -22.13
CA ALA A 328 0.77 -26.93 -22.42
C ALA A 328 -0.33 -27.96 -22.68
N GLY A 329 -1.11 -27.77 -23.74
CA GLY A 329 -2.21 -28.65 -24.15
C GLY A 329 -3.59 -28.22 -23.61
N ALA A 330 -4.58 -29.10 -23.72
CA ALA A 330 -5.97 -28.78 -23.38
C ALA A 330 -6.21 -28.59 -21.87
N ALA A 331 -5.41 -29.23 -21.02
CA ALA A 331 -5.33 -28.99 -19.59
C ALA A 331 -3.86 -28.99 -19.16
N TYR A 332 -3.46 -28.11 -18.26
CA TYR A 332 -2.07 -27.96 -17.82
C TYR A 332 -1.97 -27.39 -16.41
N ALA A 333 -0.82 -27.61 -15.77
CA ALA A 333 -0.41 -26.97 -14.52
C ALA A 333 0.74 -26.01 -14.80
N VAL A 334 0.66 -24.82 -14.22
CA VAL A 334 1.76 -23.86 -14.09
C VAL A 334 2.25 -23.96 -12.66
N ARG A 335 3.35 -24.70 -12.46
CA ARG A 335 3.94 -24.92 -11.14
C ARG A 335 4.56 -23.65 -10.59
N GLU A 336 5.18 -22.87 -11.48
CA GLU A 336 5.76 -21.57 -11.17
C GLU A 336 5.70 -20.70 -12.43
N PHE A 337 5.38 -19.43 -12.26
CA PHE A 337 5.53 -18.37 -13.25
C PHE A 337 6.02 -17.11 -12.56
N SER A 338 6.95 -16.39 -13.19
CA SER A 338 7.32 -15.03 -12.79
C SER A 338 7.68 -14.20 -14.02
N TYR A 339 7.26 -12.95 -14.03
CA TYR A 339 7.70 -11.91 -14.94
C TYR A 339 8.02 -10.63 -14.16
N GLY A 340 9.13 -10.00 -14.51
CA GLY A 340 9.57 -8.71 -13.96
C GLY A 340 11.08 -8.70 -13.76
N LEU A 341 11.58 -7.76 -12.94
CA LEU A 341 13.01 -7.68 -12.61
C LEU A 341 13.41 -8.87 -11.73
N ALA A 342 14.22 -9.79 -12.26
CA ALA A 342 14.70 -10.97 -11.54
C ALA A 342 16.16 -10.78 -11.14
N LEU A 343 16.47 -11.09 -9.88
CA LEU A 343 17.82 -10.98 -9.33
C LEU A 343 18.48 -12.37 -9.33
N PRO A 344 19.64 -12.55 -9.98
CA PRO A 344 20.36 -13.83 -9.98
C PRO A 344 20.79 -14.29 -8.58
N GLY A 345 20.97 -13.35 -7.65
CA GLY A 345 21.36 -13.60 -6.28
C GLY A 345 21.62 -12.29 -5.53
N LEU A 346 22.01 -12.42 -4.25
CA LEU A 346 22.40 -11.29 -3.42
C LEU A 346 23.56 -10.51 -4.05
N GLY A 347 23.57 -9.18 -3.92
CA GLY A 347 24.62 -8.32 -4.47
C GLY A 347 24.57 -8.12 -6.00
N SER A 348 23.62 -8.74 -6.70
CA SER A 348 23.52 -8.66 -8.16
C SER A 348 22.52 -7.59 -8.63
N THR A 349 22.81 -6.96 -9.77
CA THR A 349 21.81 -6.13 -10.48
C THR A 349 20.80 -7.04 -11.17
N GLY A 350 19.52 -6.64 -11.13
CA GLY A 350 18.44 -7.42 -11.72
C GLY A 350 18.40 -7.35 -13.25
N GLN A 351 17.74 -8.34 -13.86
CA GLN A 351 17.43 -8.35 -15.28
C GLN A 351 15.96 -8.72 -15.49
N PHE A 352 15.28 -8.05 -16.43
CA PHE A 352 13.92 -8.42 -16.77
C PHE A 352 13.87 -9.80 -17.40
N ALA A 353 13.12 -10.71 -16.79
CA ALA A 353 13.04 -12.09 -17.23
C ALA A 353 11.60 -12.61 -17.15
N THR A 354 11.35 -13.70 -17.87
CA THR A 354 10.18 -14.54 -17.66
C THR A 354 10.64 -15.95 -17.29
N SER A 355 10.26 -16.44 -16.12
CA SER A 355 10.46 -17.83 -15.74
C SER A 355 9.12 -18.56 -15.75
N ILE A 356 9.12 -19.80 -16.24
CA ILE A 356 7.91 -20.62 -16.24
C ILE A 356 8.25 -22.10 -16.13
N ARG A 357 7.49 -22.80 -15.29
CA ARG A 357 7.45 -24.26 -15.23
C ARG A 357 6.03 -24.72 -15.47
N MET A 358 5.78 -25.28 -16.64
CA MET A 358 4.45 -25.72 -17.06
C MET A 358 4.49 -27.19 -17.50
N GLU A 359 3.44 -27.95 -17.20
CA GLU A 359 3.27 -29.34 -17.62
C GLU A 359 1.84 -29.63 -18.08
N ALA A 360 1.70 -30.51 -19.07
CA ALA A 360 0.40 -30.97 -19.53
C ALA A 360 -0.26 -31.89 -18.49
N LEU A 361 -1.57 -31.78 -18.33
CA LEU A 361 -2.38 -32.61 -17.46
C LEU A 361 -3.38 -33.44 -18.28
N LYS A 362 -3.67 -34.67 -17.81
CA LYS A 362 -4.77 -35.47 -18.36
C LYS A 362 -6.15 -34.91 -17.96
N ALA A 363 -6.24 -34.39 -16.74
CA ALA A 363 -7.42 -33.75 -16.17
C ALA A 363 -6.97 -32.75 -15.09
N LEU A 364 -7.80 -31.75 -14.82
CA LEU A 364 -7.55 -30.84 -13.71
C LEU A 364 -7.64 -31.59 -12.36
N PRO A 365 -6.82 -31.21 -11.37
CA PRO A 365 -6.95 -31.75 -10.01
C PRO A 365 -8.29 -31.33 -9.37
N ALA A 366 -8.61 -31.90 -8.21
CA ALA A 366 -9.69 -31.38 -7.37
C ALA A 366 -9.39 -29.92 -6.96
N ALA A 367 -10.42 -29.14 -6.66
CA ALA A 367 -10.22 -27.80 -6.11
C ALA A 367 -9.53 -27.90 -4.74
N PRO A 368 -8.65 -26.94 -4.38
CA PRO A 368 -8.06 -26.88 -3.05
C PRO A 368 -9.14 -26.73 -1.97
N ARG A 369 -8.75 -27.01 -0.71
CA ARG A 369 -9.58 -26.62 0.44
C ARG A 369 -9.62 -25.10 0.56
N GLN A 370 -10.71 -24.58 1.11
CA GLN A 370 -10.81 -23.16 1.43
C GLN A 370 -9.67 -22.73 2.37
N VAL A 371 -9.15 -21.52 2.13
CA VAL A 371 -8.16 -20.85 2.98
C VAL A 371 -8.83 -20.46 4.29
N MET A 372 -9.98 -19.78 4.18
CA MET A 372 -10.76 -19.36 5.33
C MET A 372 -11.53 -20.55 5.90
N ARG A 373 -11.34 -20.80 7.20
CA ARG A 373 -12.16 -21.79 7.91
C ARG A 373 -13.54 -21.20 8.15
N ALA A 374 -14.57 -21.94 7.76
CA ALA A 374 -15.94 -21.56 8.05
C ALA A 374 -16.14 -21.43 9.57
N LEU A 375 -16.81 -20.34 9.99
CA LEU A 375 -17.25 -20.21 11.36
C LEU A 375 -18.30 -21.28 11.69
N PRO A 376 -18.33 -21.80 12.93
CA PRO A 376 -19.46 -22.59 13.40
C PRO A 376 -20.77 -21.82 13.24
N PRO A 377 -21.91 -22.48 12.99
CA PRO A 377 -23.20 -21.82 12.85
C PRO A 377 -23.48 -20.87 14.02
N SER A 378 -24.01 -19.68 13.73
CA SER A 378 -24.30 -18.65 14.73
C SER A 378 -25.27 -19.08 15.83
N THR A 379 -26.01 -20.18 15.61
CA THR A 379 -26.87 -20.81 16.63
C THR A 379 -26.09 -21.52 17.73
N GLU A 380 -24.81 -21.82 17.52
CA GLU A 380 -23.93 -22.46 18.52
C GLU A 380 -23.19 -21.42 19.38
N TRP A 381 -23.28 -20.14 19.03
CA TRP A 381 -22.48 -19.09 19.65
C TRP A 381 -22.98 -18.77 21.05
N ALA A 382 -22.14 -19.03 22.05
CA ALA A 382 -22.46 -18.71 23.44
C ALA A 382 -22.00 -17.28 23.77
N ASN A 383 -22.97 -16.39 24.00
CA ASN A 383 -22.69 -15.01 24.39
C ASN A 383 -22.05 -14.96 25.79
N VAL A 384 -20.88 -14.31 25.92
CA VAL A 384 -20.16 -14.18 27.21
C VAL A 384 -20.98 -13.50 28.31
N ARG A 385 -21.95 -12.65 27.95
CA ARG A 385 -22.86 -12.01 28.92
C ARG A 385 -23.69 -13.04 29.68
N GLY A 386 -24.03 -14.16 29.06
CA GLY A 386 -24.70 -15.29 29.71
C GLY A 386 -23.85 -15.98 30.80
N PHE A 387 -22.55 -15.67 30.85
CA PHE A 387 -21.62 -16.18 31.85
C PHE A 387 -21.21 -15.12 32.89
N GLY A 388 -21.75 -13.91 32.78
CA GLY A 388 -21.54 -12.81 33.72
C GLY A 388 -20.60 -11.70 33.22
N ALA A 389 -20.18 -11.72 31.96
CA ALA A 389 -19.33 -10.64 31.42
C ALA A 389 -20.17 -9.38 31.14
N HIS A 390 -19.61 -8.21 31.41
CA HIS A 390 -20.25 -6.91 31.28
C HIS A 390 -19.85 -6.20 29.97
N GLY A 391 -18.56 -6.12 29.68
CA GLY A 391 -18.02 -5.39 28.53
C GLY A 391 -18.21 -3.88 28.61
N ASP A 392 -18.26 -3.33 29.83
CA ASP A 392 -18.55 -1.92 30.12
C ASP A 392 -17.31 -1.05 30.36
N GLY A 393 -16.12 -1.59 30.07
CA GLY A 393 -14.83 -0.91 30.26
C GLY A 393 -14.44 -0.70 31.72
N GLN A 394 -15.15 -1.30 32.69
CA GLN A 394 -14.91 -1.10 34.11
C GLN A 394 -14.86 -2.42 34.90
N ALA A 395 -15.88 -3.28 34.74
CA ALA A 395 -15.97 -4.54 35.47
C ALA A 395 -14.88 -5.52 35.02
N ASP A 396 -14.26 -6.21 35.98
CA ASP A 396 -13.32 -7.29 35.69
C ASP A 396 -14.06 -8.51 35.13
N ASP A 397 -13.94 -8.71 33.83
CA ASP A 397 -14.60 -9.76 33.08
C ASP A 397 -13.76 -11.05 32.96
N THR A 398 -12.57 -11.10 33.58
CA THR A 398 -11.60 -12.20 33.45
C THR A 398 -12.25 -13.55 33.75
N ALA A 399 -12.89 -13.68 34.91
CA ALA A 399 -13.48 -14.94 35.36
C ALA A 399 -14.70 -15.35 34.52
N ALA A 400 -15.50 -14.38 34.08
CA ALA A 400 -16.70 -14.64 33.28
C ALA A 400 -16.33 -15.14 31.87
N ILE A 401 -15.33 -14.51 31.24
CA ILE A 401 -14.83 -14.91 29.91
C ILE A 401 -14.17 -16.30 30.00
N GLN A 402 -13.31 -16.53 30.99
CA GLN A 402 -12.69 -17.85 31.16
C GLN A 402 -13.74 -18.94 31.38
N LYS A 403 -14.77 -18.68 32.21
CA LYS A 403 -15.89 -19.60 32.43
C LYS A 403 -16.64 -19.92 31.14
N ALA A 404 -16.85 -18.94 30.26
CA ALA A 404 -17.49 -19.16 28.97
C ALA A 404 -16.65 -20.09 28.08
N ILE A 405 -15.34 -19.86 28.00
CA ILE A 405 -14.40 -20.71 27.24
C ILE A 405 -14.33 -22.11 27.82
N ASP A 406 -14.29 -22.26 29.13
CA ASP A 406 -14.24 -23.57 29.76
C ASP A 406 -15.52 -24.37 29.45
N SER A 407 -16.67 -23.69 29.51
CA SER A 407 -18.00 -24.30 29.36
C SER A 407 -18.44 -24.56 27.91
N LYS A 408 -17.91 -23.80 26.94
CA LYS A 408 -18.38 -23.81 25.55
C LYS A 408 -17.20 -23.84 24.58
N ARG A 409 -17.41 -24.45 23.43
CA ARG A 409 -16.41 -24.44 22.35
C ARG A 409 -16.41 -23.09 21.62
N VAL A 410 -17.60 -22.59 21.29
CA VAL A 410 -17.80 -21.36 20.51
C VAL A 410 -18.32 -20.25 21.42
N VAL A 411 -17.53 -19.19 21.55
CA VAL A 411 -17.78 -18.07 22.46
C VAL A 411 -17.87 -16.78 21.65
N TYR A 412 -18.95 -16.02 21.87
CA TYR A 412 -19.21 -14.76 21.19
C TYR A 412 -19.05 -13.58 22.14
N LEU A 413 -18.25 -12.61 21.72
CA LEU A 413 -18.00 -11.32 22.35
C LEU A 413 -18.83 -10.25 21.63
N PRO A 414 -19.98 -9.82 22.18
CA PRO A 414 -20.70 -8.66 21.62
C PRO A 414 -19.89 -7.36 21.82
N LEU A 415 -20.29 -6.30 21.12
CA LEU A 415 -19.66 -4.98 21.22
C LEU A 415 -19.49 -4.55 22.69
N GLY A 416 -18.24 -4.31 23.11
CA GLY A 416 -17.88 -4.07 24.50
C GLY A 416 -16.38 -4.01 24.74
N PHE A 417 -15.99 -3.38 25.83
CA PHE A 417 -14.60 -3.34 26.30
C PHE A 417 -14.55 -4.17 27.57
N TYR A 418 -13.92 -5.33 27.50
CA TYR A 418 -13.88 -6.31 28.57
C TYR A 418 -12.58 -6.15 29.34
N ILE A 419 -12.65 -5.68 30.58
CA ILE A 419 -11.45 -5.52 31.41
C ILE A 419 -10.97 -6.90 31.85
N VAL A 420 -9.69 -7.17 31.65
CA VAL A 420 -9.05 -8.46 31.95
C VAL A 420 -7.79 -8.21 32.78
N ASN A 421 -7.66 -8.86 33.93
CA ASN A 421 -6.51 -8.72 34.84
C ASN A 421 -5.57 -9.93 34.88
N ASP A 422 -5.93 -11.04 34.23
CA ASP A 422 -5.08 -12.22 34.05
C ASP A 422 -5.27 -12.84 32.65
N THR A 423 -4.39 -13.73 32.25
CA THR A 423 -4.41 -14.37 30.92
C THR A 423 -5.71 -15.12 30.67
N ILE A 424 -6.40 -14.79 29.58
CA ILE A 424 -7.51 -15.59 29.04
C ILE A 424 -6.91 -16.76 28.27
N ARG A 425 -7.24 -18.00 28.66
CA ARG A 425 -6.68 -19.22 28.08
C ARG A 425 -7.71 -19.95 27.24
N MET A 426 -7.35 -20.21 25.98
CA MET A 426 -8.15 -20.98 25.06
C MET A 426 -7.86 -22.48 25.19
N LYS A 427 -8.88 -23.32 24.95
CA LYS A 427 -8.70 -24.77 24.76
C LYS A 427 -8.20 -25.05 23.33
N PRO A 428 -7.71 -26.27 23.04
CA PRO A 428 -7.21 -26.63 21.71
C PRO A 428 -8.20 -26.40 20.57
N ASP A 429 -9.51 -26.44 20.83
CA ASP A 429 -10.59 -26.32 19.83
C ASP A 429 -11.49 -25.08 20.04
N THR A 430 -11.09 -24.14 20.89
CA THR A 430 -11.86 -22.93 21.18
C THR A 430 -12.03 -22.06 19.94
N VAL A 431 -13.24 -21.54 19.73
CA VAL A 431 -13.57 -20.53 18.72
C VAL A 431 -14.06 -19.28 19.42
N LEU A 432 -13.30 -18.19 19.35
CA LEU A 432 -13.64 -16.89 19.93
C LEU A 432 -13.98 -15.89 18.82
N ILE A 433 -15.17 -15.30 18.88
CA ILE A 433 -15.73 -14.50 17.79
C ILE A 433 -16.16 -13.12 18.33
N GLY A 434 -15.69 -12.06 17.69
CA GLY A 434 -16.25 -10.72 17.72
C GLY A 434 -16.67 -10.30 16.31
N LEU A 435 -17.33 -9.14 16.18
CA LEU A 435 -17.74 -8.61 14.86
C LEU A 435 -17.14 -7.23 14.57
N HIS A 436 -16.28 -6.70 15.45
CA HIS A 436 -15.69 -5.38 15.25
C HIS A 436 -14.41 -5.20 16.10
N PRO A 437 -13.20 -5.22 15.49
CA PRO A 437 -11.93 -5.17 16.22
C PRO A 437 -11.65 -3.82 16.89
N GLY A 438 -12.28 -2.74 16.42
CA GLY A 438 -12.23 -1.43 17.07
C GLY A 438 -13.17 -1.26 18.29
N LEU A 439 -14.24 -2.05 18.42
CA LEU A 439 -15.34 -1.81 19.36
C LEU A 439 -15.68 -3.02 20.26
N THR A 440 -15.08 -4.17 19.97
CA THR A 440 -15.03 -5.35 20.84
C THR A 440 -13.57 -5.54 21.22
N GLN A 441 -13.21 -5.35 22.49
CA GLN A 441 -11.82 -5.40 22.93
C GLN A 441 -11.65 -6.17 24.24
N LEU A 442 -10.62 -7.01 24.33
CA LEU A 442 -10.07 -7.43 25.63
C LEU A 442 -9.04 -6.38 26.05
N VAL A 443 -9.19 -5.83 27.25
CA VAL A 443 -8.41 -4.67 27.71
C VAL A 443 -7.70 -5.01 29.01
N LEU A 444 -6.37 -4.98 28.97
CA LEU A 444 -5.51 -5.03 30.14
C LEU A 444 -5.33 -3.61 30.69
N PRO A 445 -5.73 -3.32 31.94
CA PRO A 445 -5.49 -2.01 32.56
C PRO A 445 -4.00 -1.66 32.66
N ASN A 446 -3.69 -0.36 32.64
CA ASN A 446 -2.34 0.12 32.94
C ASN A 446 -1.93 -0.30 34.37
N GLY A 447 -0.74 -0.89 34.50
CA GLY A 447 -0.16 -1.23 35.79
C GLY A 447 -0.74 -2.49 36.42
N SER A 448 -1.38 -3.37 35.62
CA SER A 448 -1.93 -4.64 36.11
C SER A 448 -0.84 -5.47 36.81
N PRO A 449 -0.98 -5.80 38.11
CA PRO A 449 0.11 -6.32 38.93
C PRO A 449 0.84 -7.54 38.35
N LEU A 450 0.11 -8.45 37.70
CA LEU A 450 0.68 -9.68 37.11
C LEU A 450 1.54 -9.45 35.87
N TYR A 451 1.49 -8.26 35.27
CA TYR A 451 2.20 -7.90 34.05
C TYR A 451 3.35 -6.90 34.29
N THR A 452 3.63 -6.62 35.57
CA THR A 452 4.75 -5.78 36.01
C THR A 452 5.98 -6.61 36.39
N GLY A 453 7.13 -5.96 36.59
CA GLY A 453 8.36 -6.60 37.06
C GLY A 453 9.25 -7.19 35.95
N ILE A 454 10.31 -7.89 36.36
CA ILE A 454 11.33 -8.47 35.47
C ILE A 454 11.14 -10.00 35.47
N ASP A 455 10.41 -10.50 34.48
CA ASP A 455 10.20 -11.93 34.24
C ASP A 455 9.75 -12.12 32.77
N GLY A 456 9.52 -13.36 32.35
CA GLY A 456 9.13 -13.71 30.99
C GLY A 456 7.79 -13.10 30.54
N PRO A 457 7.49 -13.22 29.24
CA PRO A 457 6.26 -12.73 28.64
C PRO A 457 5.03 -13.30 29.36
N LYS A 458 4.00 -12.48 29.49
CA LYS A 458 2.68 -12.89 29.95
C LYS A 458 1.64 -12.45 28.93
N ALA A 459 0.87 -13.42 28.44
CA ALA A 459 -0.12 -13.19 27.42
C ALA A 459 -1.40 -12.56 27.98
N LEU A 460 -2.01 -11.64 27.22
CA LEU A 460 -3.41 -11.26 27.44
C LEU A 460 -4.35 -12.39 26.97
N LEU A 461 -4.17 -12.85 25.72
CA LEU A 461 -4.84 -14.03 25.17
C LEU A 461 -3.81 -15.10 24.82
N GLU A 462 -4.00 -16.33 25.32
CA GLU A 462 -3.11 -17.47 25.09
C GLU A 462 -3.87 -18.65 24.48
N SER A 463 -3.36 -19.20 23.38
CA SER A 463 -3.89 -20.46 22.85
C SER A 463 -3.27 -21.68 23.56
N ALA A 464 -4.02 -22.79 23.60
CA ALA A 464 -3.42 -24.07 23.92
C ALA A 464 -2.34 -24.45 22.88
N ARG A 465 -1.44 -25.34 23.29
CA ARG A 465 -0.43 -25.94 22.40
C ARG A 465 -1.09 -26.97 21.48
N GLY A 466 -0.87 -26.85 20.17
CA GLY A 466 -1.54 -27.68 19.16
C GLY A 466 -3.04 -27.37 19.04
N GLY A 467 -3.79 -28.27 18.42
CA GLY A 467 -5.21 -28.06 18.14
C GLY A 467 -5.47 -27.09 16.98
N ASP A 468 -6.73 -26.70 16.83
CA ASP A 468 -7.29 -25.96 15.72
C ASP A 468 -8.13 -24.76 16.21
N ALA A 469 -7.66 -24.07 17.25
CA ALA A 469 -8.35 -22.91 17.80
C ALA A 469 -8.57 -21.79 16.75
N MET A 470 -9.60 -20.96 16.95
CA MET A 470 -9.93 -19.83 16.11
C MET A 470 -10.15 -18.56 16.95
N ALA A 471 -9.62 -17.43 16.51
CA ALA A 471 -9.88 -16.11 17.07
C ALA A 471 -10.18 -15.12 15.94
N THR A 472 -11.35 -14.46 15.96
CA THR A 472 -11.72 -13.51 14.91
C THR A 472 -12.50 -12.28 15.38
N GLY A 473 -12.22 -11.11 14.79
CA GLY A 473 -13.11 -9.95 14.81
C GLY A 473 -13.15 -9.11 16.08
N PHE A 474 -12.09 -9.15 16.90
CA PHE A 474 -11.97 -8.35 18.13
C PHE A 474 -10.54 -7.80 18.31
N GLY A 475 -10.43 -6.77 19.16
CA GLY A 475 -9.17 -6.13 19.50
C GLY A 475 -8.56 -6.63 20.81
N LEU A 476 -7.24 -6.51 20.94
CA LEU A 476 -6.47 -6.81 22.15
C LEU A 476 -5.68 -5.57 22.57
N ALA A 477 -5.94 -5.05 23.76
CA ALA A 477 -5.25 -3.88 24.30
C ALA A 477 -4.43 -4.28 25.53
N THR A 478 -3.11 -4.16 25.43
CA THR A 478 -2.18 -4.54 26.51
C THR A 478 -1.90 -3.41 27.51
N GLY A 479 -2.55 -2.25 27.35
CA GLY A 479 -2.17 -1.03 28.06
C GLY A 479 -0.80 -0.51 27.61
N GLU A 480 -0.30 0.53 28.26
CA GLU A 480 0.96 1.21 27.90
C GLU A 480 2.11 0.84 28.83
N VAL A 481 1.81 0.51 30.08
CA VAL A 481 2.81 0.40 31.18
C VAL A 481 2.90 -1.03 31.75
N ASN A 482 2.61 -2.03 30.92
CA ASN A 482 2.62 -3.44 31.28
C ASN A 482 3.80 -4.17 30.61
N PRO A 483 5.03 -4.06 31.16
CA PRO A 483 6.25 -4.43 30.43
C PRO A 483 6.35 -5.92 30.09
N ARG A 484 5.62 -6.79 30.79
CA ARG A 484 5.59 -8.22 30.49
C ARG A 484 4.53 -8.62 29.47
N ALA A 485 3.66 -7.71 29.07
CA ALA A 485 2.53 -8.04 28.22
C ALA A 485 2.98 -8.46 26.80
N THR A 486 2.36 -9.51 26.29
CA THR A 486 2.22 -9.82 24.86
C THR A 486 0.72 -9.97 24.59
N ALA A 487 0.20 -9.38 23.52
CA ALA A 487 -1.23 -9.31 23.33
C ALA A 487 -1.81 -10.68 22.98
N LEU A 488 -1.18 -11.36 22.00
CA LEU A 488 -1.53 -12.71 21.59
C LEU A 488 -0.32 -13.64 21.66
N LEU A 489 -0.39 -14.66 22.53
CA LEU A 489 0.58 -15.76 22.55
C LEU A 489 -0.04 -16.99 21.89
N TRP A 490 0.42 -17.31 20.68
CA TRP A 490 -0.15 -18.37 19.86
C TRP A 490 0.75 -19.60 19.80
N LYS A 491 0.18 -20.74 20.20
CA LYS A 491 0.82 -22.06 20.25
C LYS A 491 -0.01 -23.12 19.51
N ALA A 492 -1.12 -22.71 18.87
CA ALA A 492 -2.03 -23.64 18.22
C ALA A 492 -1.45 -24.23 16.93
N GLY A 493 -2.00 -25.36 16.48
CA GLY A 493 -1.45 -26.14 15.37
C GLY A 493 -1.70 -25.54 13.98
N ALA A 494 -1.24 -26.26 12.96
CA ALA A 494 -1.27 -25.83 11.55
C ALA A 494 -2.69 -25.60 10.97
N ASP A 495 -3.73 -26.15 11.60
CA ASP A 495 -5.13 -25.99 11.17
C ASP A 495 -5.86 -24.85 11.92
N SER A 496 -5.17 -24.11 12.78
CA SER A 496 -5.74 -22.99 13.55
C SER A 496 -5.91 -21.71 12.71
N LEU A 497 -6.76 -20.77 13.16
CA LEU A 497 -7.03 -19.50 12.46
C LEU A 497 -6.98 -18.29 13.40
N VAL A 498 -6.29 -17.23 13.00
CA VAL A 498 -6.39 -15.89 13.58
C VAL A 498 -6.77 -14.92 12.44
N ASP A 499 -7.87 -14.22 12.58
CA ASP A 499 -8.46 -13.43 11.50
C ASP A 499 -9.02 -12.10 12.05
N ASP A 500 -8.86 -10.99 11.33
CA ASP A 500 -9.48 -9.70 11.71
C ASP A 500 -9.21 -9.31 13.19
N ILE A 501 -8.00 -9.61 13.69
CA ILE A 501 -7.52 -9.26 15.03
C ILE A 501 -6.70 -7.98 14.97
N ARG A 502 -7.05 -7.02 15.83
CA ARG A 502 -6.29 -5.78 16.00
C ARG A 502 -5.60 -5.68 17.34
N ILE A 503 -4.32 -5.36 17.34
CA ILE A 503 -3.61 -4.99 18.57
C ILE A 503 -3.72 -3.48 18.79
N GLN A 504 -4.10 -3.09 20.00
CA GLN A 504 -4.35 -1.71 20.40
C GLN A 504 -3.17 -1.21 21.22
N GLY A 505 -2.88 0.09 21.16
CA GLY A 505 -1.82 0.73 21.93
C GLY A 505 -1.27 1.96 21.23
N GLY A 506 -0.98 1.88 19.93
CA GLY A 506 -0.41 2.97 19.13
C GLY A 506 -1.46 3.72 18.31
N HIS A 507 -1.09 4.04 17.07
CA HIS A 507 -1.89 4.86 16.15
C HIS A 507 -3.35 4.36 16.03
N GLY A 508 -4.29 5.30 16.13
CA GLY A 508 -5.72 5.00 15.95
C GLY A 508 -6.38 4.20 17.09
N THR A 509 -5.73 4.04 18.25
CA THR A 509 -6.30 3.31 19.40
C THR A 509 -7.61 3.97 19.88
N ARG A 510 -8.66 3.18 20.02
CA ARG A 510 -9.98 3.64 20.46
C ARG A 510 -10.20 3.33 21.93
N LEU A 511 -10.68 4.30 22.68
CA LEU A 511 -11.01 4.18 24.11
C LEU A 511 -12.51 3.92 24.29
N TYR A 512 -12.88 3.42 25.48
CA TYR A 512 -14.26 3.07 25.82
C TYR A 512 -15.22 4.27 25.74
N ASP A 513 -14.74 5.48 26.06
CA ASP A 513 -15.51 6.72 26.01
C ASP A 513 -15.76 7.26 24.59
N GLY A 514 -15.35 6.52 23.56
CA GLY A 514 -15.50 6.88 22.15
C GLY A 514 -14.35 7.71 21.59
N THR A 515 -13.49 8.26 22.46
CA THR A 515 -12.33 9.06 22.04
C THR A 515 -11.22 8.19 21.45
N ARG A 516 -10.33 8.82 20.69
CA ARG A 516 -9.10 8.19 20.20
C ARG A 516 -7.92 8.62 21.06
N ARG A 517 -7.05 7.68 21.40
CA ARG A 517 -5.78 7.97 22.04
C ARG A 517 -4.78 8.44 20.98
N ASP A 518 -4.23 9.63 21.17
CA ASP A 518 -3.09 10.12 20.40
C ASP A 518 -1.81 9.77 21.16
N PRO A 519 -1.01 8.78 20.73
CA PRO A 519 0.21 8.38 21.42
C PRO A 519 1.30 9.47 21.37
N TYR A 520 1.13 10.53 20.57
CA TYR A 520 2.11 11.59 20.39
C TYR A 520 1.81 12.86 21.20
N GLN A 521 0.57 13.01 21.71
CA GLN A 521 0.17 14.22 22.41
C GLN A 521 0.66 14.20 23.86
N LYS A 522 1.58 15.12 24.21
CA LYS A 522 1.96 15.35 25.61
C LYS A 522 0.79 15.97 26.36
N ARG A 523 0.18 15.20 27.26
CA ARG A 523 -0.89 15.70 28.14
C ARG A 523 -0.34 16.32 29.42
N THR A 524 -1.16 17.12 30.09
CA THR A 524 -0.82 17.72 31.40
C THR A 524 -0.66 16.68 32.51
N ASP A 525 -1.22 15.50 32.33
CA ASP A 525 -1.16 14.31 33.19
C ASP A 525 -0.23 13.22 32.62
N PHE A 526 0.85 13.61 31.93
CA PHE A 526 1.83 12.68 31.36
C PHE A 526 2.27 11.63 32.39
N ASP A 527 2.01 10.35 32.09
CA ASP A 527 2.49 9.23 32.86
C ASP A 527 3.96 8.96 32.49
N PRO A 528 4.93 9.28 33.35
CA PRO A 528 6.35 9.10 33.04
C PRO A 528 6.76 7.62 32.96
N THR A 529 5.88 6.70 33.36
CA THR A 529 6.12 5.26 33.24
C THR A 529 5.74 4.71 31.87
N ALA A 530 4.91 5.44 31.10
CA ALA A 530 4.58 5.11 29.72
C ALA A 530 5.82 5.28 28.83
N HIS A 531 6.30 4.16 28.29
CA HIS A 531 7.53 4.12 27.51
C HIS A 531 7.35 3.11 26.39
N TRP A 532 7.51 3.57 25.15
CA TRP A 532 7.50 2.73 23.96
C TRP A 532 8.60 1.67 24.00
N ASP A 533 8.48 0.58 23.23
CA ASP A 533 9.50 -0.48 23.23
C ASP A 533 9.75 -1.13 24.62
N ARG A 534 8.70 -1.33 25.41
CA ARG A 534 8.81 -1.94 26.75
C ARG A 534 7.96 -3.18 26.96
N GLN A 535 7.15 -3.56 25.98
CA GLN A 535 6.34 -4.77 26.02
C GLN A 535 6.95 -5.84 25.10
N TYR A 536 6.59 -7.10 25.36
CA TYR A 536 6.88 -8.20 24.46
C TYR A 536 6.09 -8.02 23.15
N PRO A 537 6.33 -8.84 22.11
CA PRO A 537 5.71 -8.64 20.80
C PRO A 537 4.18 -8.57 20.88
N SER A 538 3.59 -7.79 19.98
CA SER A 538 2.14 -7.66 19.84
C SER A 538 1.51 -9.04 19.61
N ILE A 539 1.94 -9.75 18.57
CA ILE A 539 1.62 -11.15 18.32
C ILE A 539 2.89 -11.98 18.41
N TRP A 540 2.88 -13.02 19.25
CA TRP A 540 3.98 -13.97 19.37
C TRP A 540 3.52 -15.40 19.11
N VAL A 541 3.98 -15.98 18.00
CA VAL A 541 3.79 -17.40 17.66
C VAL A 541 5.03 -18.20 18.07
N THR A 542 4.85 -19.21 18.94
CA THR A 542 5.99 -20.00 19.43
C THR A 542 5.56 -21.37 19.97
N ASP A 543 6.50 -22.15 20.52
CA ASP A 543 6.27 -23.45 21.15
C ASP A 543 5.51 -24.45 20.27
N GLY A 544 5.87 -24.49 18.98
CA GLY A 544 5.20 -25.33 17.97
C GLY A 544 3.92 -24.72 17.39
N GLY A 545 3.67 -23.42 17.63
CA GLY A 545 2.58 -22.68 17.00
C GLY A 545 2.72 -22.57 15.48
N GLY A 546 1.59 -22.54 14.78
CA GLY A 546 1.43 -22.31 13.35
C GLY A 546 0.00 -21.93 13.03
N GLY A 547 -0.46 -22.24 11.82
CA GLY A 547 -1.84 -21.94 11.40
C GLY A 547 -1.94 -20.85 10.35
N THR A 548 -3.15 -20.34 10.17
CA THR A 548 -3.44 -19.28 9.20
C THR A 548 -3.72 -17.98 9.93
N PHE A 549 -3.08 -16.89 9.48
CA PHE A 549 -3.24 -15.54 9.99
C PHE A 549 -3.71 -14.65 8.84
N VAL A 550 -4.82 -13.93 9.03
CA VAL A 550 -5.45 -13.12 7.98
C VAL A 550 -5.81 -11.76 8.55
N ALA A 551 -5.52 -10.68 7.81
CA ALA A 551 -5.96 -9.33 8.17
C ALA A 551 -5.65 -8.96 9.63
N CYS A 552 -4.47 -9.34 10.11
CA CYS A 552 -3.98 -8.98 11.43
C CYS A 552 -3.33 -7.60 11.35
N TRP A 553 -3.71 -6.68 12.22
CA TRP A 553 -3.10 -5.35 12.29
C TRP A 553 -2.53 -5.08 13.67
N THR A 554 -1.25 -4.72 13.75
CA THR A 554 -0.55 -4.59 15.04
C THR A 554 -0.01 -3.18 15.32
N PRO A 555 -0.77 -2.07 15.28
CA PRO A 555 -0.21 -0.72 15.46
C PRO A 555 0.06 -0.41 16.94
N SER A 556 1.10 -0.99 17.55
CA SER A 556 1.43 -0.80 18.97
C SER A 556 2.90 -0.48 19.21
N THR A 557 3.20 0.82 19.29
CA THR A 557 4.55 1.34 19.59
C THR A 557 5.11 0.89 20.95
N PHE A 558 4.28 0.37 21.84
CA PHE A 558 4.72 -0.16 23.14
C PHE A 558 5.38 -1.53 23.03
N ALA A 559 5.01 -2.34 22.03
CA ALA A 559 5.59 -3.64 21.80
C ALA A 559 6.95 -3.51 21.08
N GLN A 560 7.89 -4.38 21.45
CA GLN A 560 9.19 -4.42 20.79
C GLN A 560 9.10 -4.85 19.31
N ALA A 561 8.06 -5.61 18.95
CA ALA A 561 7.80 -6.02 17.58
C ALA A 561 6.31 -6.32 17.33
N GLY A 562 5.88 -6.24 16.07
CA GLY A 562 4.50 -6.48 15.67
C GLY A 562 4.14 -7.95 15.58
N PHE A 563 4.80 -8.66 14.68
CA PHE A 563 4.55 -10.07 14.44
C PHE A 563 5.84 -10.87 14.61
N TYR A 564 5.95 -11.61 15.71
CA TYR A 564 7.12 -12.43 16.01
C TYR A 564 6.76 -13.92 15.96
N VAL A 565 7.38 -14.66 15.04
CA VAL A 565 7.38 -16.13 15.04
C VAL A 565 8.74 -16.65 15.51
N SER A 566 8.76 -17.57 16.47
CA SER A 566 10.02 -18.18 16.92
C SER A 566 9.92 -19.67 17.23
N ASN A 567 11.03 -20.37 16.95
CA ASN A 567 11.27 -21.76 17.36
C ASN A 567 10.13 -22.72 16.97
N THR A 568 9.69 -22.66 15.71
CA THR A 568 8.61 -23.52 15.20
C THR A 568 8.92 -24.03 13.80
N ARG A 569 8.50 -25.28 13.56
CA ARG A 569 8.48 -25.92 12.24
C ARG A 569 7.06 -26.21 11.78
N THR A 570 6.08 -25.92 12.63
CA THR A 570 4.66 -26.06 12.29
C THR A 570 4.38 -25.08 11.15
N PRO A 571 3.79 -25.53 10.04
CA PRO A 571 3.50 -24.66 8.92
C PRO A 571 2.62 -23.47 9.34
N GLY A 572 2.97 -22.29 8.82
CA GLY A 572 2.20 -21.07 9.02
C GLY A 572 1.97 -20.34 7.70
N LYS A 573 0.81 -19.73 7.58
CA LYS A 573 0.41 -18.93 6.43
C LYS A 573 -0.10 -17.59 6.92
N VAL A 574 0.43 -16.52 6.37
CA VAL A 574 0.06 -15.16 6.72
C VAL A 574 -0.40 -14.45 5.45
N TYR A 575 -1.61 -13.91 5.49
CA TYR A 575 -2.25 -13.20 4.39
C TYR A 575 -2.64 -11.81 4.85
N GLU A 576 -2.28 -10.78 4.08
CA GLU A 576 -2.71 -9.40 4.36
C GLU A 576 -2.37 -8.94 5.79
N LEU A 577 -1.13 -9.17 6.22
CA LEU A 577 -0.64 -8.70 7.52
C LEU A 577 -0.25 -7.23 7.41
N SER A 578 -0.68 -6.41 8.37
CA SER A 578 -0.18 -5.05 8.55
C SER A 578 0.54 -4.96 9.90
N ALA A 579 1.86 -4.84 9.88
CA ALA A 579 2.69 -4.67 11.07
C ALA A 579 3.32 -3.28 11.05
N GLU A 580 2.86 -2.39 11.92
CA GLU A 580 3.17 -0.96 11.80
C GLU A 580 3.57 -0.34 13.14
N HIS A 581 4.43 0.68 13.06
CA HIS A 581 4.74 1.61 14.15
C HIS A 581 5.48 1.03 15.37
N HIS A 582 6.13 -0.13 15.25
CA HIS A 582 6.98 -0.66 16.32
C HIS A 582 8.34 0.03 16.33
N ILE A 583 9.05 -0.03 17.44
CA ILE A 583 10.32 0.70 17.57
C ILE A 583 11.51 -0.10 17.05
N ARG A 584 11.52 -1.43 17.20
CA ARG A 584 12.67 -2.27 16.80
C ARG A 584 12.47 -3.00 15.49
N ALA A 585 11.34 -3.70 15.33
CA ALA A 585 11.04 -4.43 14.12
C ALA A 585 9.54 -4.64 13.92
N GLU A 586 9.08 -4.61 12.68
CA GLU A 586 7.67 -4.87 12.39
C GLU A 586 7.39 -6.39 12.38
N ILE A 587 8.22 -7.15 11.65
CA ILE A 587 8.14 -8.62 11.58
C ILE A 587 9.48 -9.25 11.97
N VAL A 588 9.43 -10.26 12.85
CA VAL A 588 10.61 -11.03 13.27
C VAL A 588 10.36 -12.53 13.10
N LEU A 589 11.28 -13.22 12.41
CA LEU A 589 11.29 -14.68 12.29
C LEU A 589 12.62 -15.21 12.82
N ASP A 590 12.59 -16.00 13.90
CA ASP A 590 13.79 -16.56 14.52
C ASP A 590 13.68 -18.08 14.76
N GLY A 591 14.46 -18.87 14.02
CA GLY A 591 14.40 -20.34 14.11
C GLY A 591 13.10 -20.91 13.53
N VAL A 592 12.63 -20.34 12.41
CA VAL A 592 11.35 -20.66 11.76
C VAL A 592 11.55 -21.46 10.48
N GLU A 593 10.65 -22.44 10.25
CA GLU A 593 10.61 -23.22 9.01
C GLU A 593 9.19 -23.41 8.48
N ASN A 594 9.01 -23.40 7.15
CA ASN A 594 7.76 -23.72 6.45
C ASN A 594 6.66 -22.65 6.58
N TRP A 595 7.05 -21.38 6.47
CA TRP A 595 6.11 -20.25 6.56
C TRP A 595 6.01 -19.47 5.26
N GLU A 596 4.81 -18.99 4.97
CA GLU A 596 4.51 -18.15 3.81
C GLU A 596 3.84 -16.86 4.27
N PHE A 597 4.30 -15.73 3.75
CA PHE A 597 3.73 -14.41 3.96
C PHE A 597 3.36 -13.83 2.60
N LEU A 598 2.05 -13.68 2.34
CA LEU A 598 1.54 -13.15 1.08
C LEU A 598 0.79 -11.84 1.36
N ALA A 599 1.16 -10.77 0.65
CA ALA A 599 0.75 -9.40 0.96
C ALA A 599 1.08 -8.92 2.40
N PRO A 600 2.26 -9.19 2.98
CA PRO A 600 2.66 -8.50 4.20
C PRO A 600 3.01 -7.04 3.88
N GLN A 601 2.41 -6.12 4.64
CA GLN A 601 2.72 -4.70 4.63
C GLN A 601 3.30 -4.28 5.98
N THR A 602 4.26 -3.36 5.94
CA THR A 602 4.83 -2.75 7.15
C THR A 602 4.93 -1.24 7.03
N GLU A 603 4.88 -0.53 8.16
CA GLU A 603 4.95 0.93 8.18
C GLU A 603 5.83 1.48 9.31
N GLU A 604 6.74 2.41 8.98
CA GLU A 604 7.54 3.19 9.93
C GLU A 604 7.34 4.71 9.75
N GLU A 605 7.21 5.47 10.85
CA GLU A 605 6.98 6.92 10.81
C GLU A 605 8.02 7.74 11.61
N VAL A 606 8.01 9.06 11.45
CA VAL A 606 8.93 10.01 12.10
C VAL A 606 8.79 10.06 13.62
N ARG A 607 7.59 9.80 14.16
CA ARG A 607 7.39 9.85 15.61
C ARG A 607 7.72 8.51 16.23
N ASP A 608 7.41 7.43 15.55
CA ASP A 608 7.44 6.04 15.99
C ASP A 608 7.95 5.14 14.87
N GLY A 609 8.89 4.26 15.20
CA GLY A 609 9.46 3.32 14.25
C GLY A 609 10.56 3.86 13.34
N MET A 610 11.05 5.09 13.56
CA MET A 610 12.22 5.63 12.83
C MET A 610 13.40 4.65 12.73
N ASP A 611 13.60 3.85 13.78
CA ASP A 611 14.69 2.87 13.94
C ASP A 611 14.27 1.42 13.63
N SER A 612 13.00 1.21 13.25
CA SER A 612 12.45 -0.10 13.01
C SER A 612 12.97 -0.72 11.72
N VAL A 613 13.20 -2.03 11.77
CA VAL A 613 13.42 -2.86 10.59
C VAL A 613 12.09 -3.48 10.20
N SER A 614 11.66 -3.27 8.95
CA SER A 614 10.42 -3.86 8.44
C SER A 614 10.39 -5.39 8.61
N LEU A 615 11.44 -6.09 8.18
CA LEU A 615 11.50 -7.56 8.30
C LEU A 615 12.88 -8.03 8.76
N GLU A 616 12.91 -8.77 9.86
CA GLU A 616 14.11 -9.42 10.35
C GLU A 616 13.98 -10.95 10.37
N ILE A 617 14.87 -11.63 9.65
CA ILE A 617 14.90 -13.09 9.55
C ILE A 617 16.25 -13.60 10.08
N ARG A 618 16.17 -14.47 11.09
CA ARG A 618 17.30 -15.05 11.79
C ARG A 618 17.15 -16.56 11.84
N ASN A 619 18.23 -17.30 11.61
CA ASN A 619 18.29 -18.75 11.85
C ASN A 619 17.16 -19.57 11.16
N SER A 620 16.62 -19.09 10.04
CA SER A 620 15.37 -19.59 9.46
C SER A 620 15.58 -20.12 8.05
N LYS A 621 14.66 -20.97 7.59
CA LYS A 621 14.72 -21.55 6.25
C LYS A 621 13.36 -21.97 5.71
N ASN A 622 13.29 -22.17 4.39
CA ASN A 622 12.05 -22.55 3.70
C ASN A 622 10.91 -21.55 3.99
N LEU A 623 11.16 -20.30 3.62
CA LEU A 623 10.19 -19.21 3.75
C LEU A 623 9.84 -18.66 2.36
N LEU A 624 8.58 -18.23 2.18
CA LEU A 624 8.13 -17.50 1.00
C LEU A 624 7.56 -16.16 1.42
N PHE A 625 8.00 -15.10 0.78
CA PHE A 625 7.38 -13.79 0.79
C PHE A 625 6.88 -13.48 -0.62
N ALA A 626 5.61 -13.13 -0.76
CA ALA A 626 5.05 -12.68 -2.03
C ALA A 626 4.27 -11.38 -1.83
N ASN A 627 4.39 -10.42 -2.76
CA ASN A 627 3.76 -9.09 -2.65
C ASN A 627 4.13 -8.40 -1.33
N TYR A 628 5.40 -8.46 -0.96
CA TYR A 628 5.87 -7.82 0.26
C TYR A 628 6.06 -6.33 0.04
N HIS A 629 5.39 -5.54 0.88
CA HIS A 629 5.40 -4.08 0.82
C HIS A 629 6.05 -3.51 2.10
N ALA A 630 7.28 -3.03 1.98
CA ALA A 630 7.96 -2.33 3.07
C ALA A 630 7.88 -0.82 2.86
N TYR A 631 7.14 -0.12 3.72
CA TYR A 631 6.83 1.28 3.54
C TYR A 631 7.38 2.15 4.68
N ARG A 632 8.22 3.13 4.36
CA ARG A 632 8.58 4.21 5.30
C ARG A 632 7.76 5.45 4.99
N VAL A 633 6.96 5.91 5.94
CA VAL A 633 6.05 7.03 5.73
C VAL A 633 6.79 8.26 5.23
N THR A 634 6.18 9.02 4.33
CA THR A 634 6.81 10.20 3.70
C THR A 634 7.32 11.26 4.67
N ARG A 635 6.83 11.27 5.91
CA ARG A 635 7.29 12.18 6.97
C ARG A 635 8.60 11.72 7.61
N SER A 636 9.08 10.51 7.30
CA SER A 636 10.35 9.98 7.78
C SER A 636 11.47 10.97 7.51
N ILE A 637 12.29 11.22 8.53
CA ILE A 637 13.42 12.16 8.45
C ILE A 637 14.76 11.46 8.63
N LYS A 638 14.78 10.15 8.88
CA LYS A 638 15.98 9.41 9.21
C LYS A 638 16.31 8.40 8.09
N PRO A 639 17.55 8.42 7.55
CA PRO A 639 18.03 7.36 6.67
C PRO A 639 17.95 5.99 7.37
N ALA A 640 17.56 4.96 6.61
CA ALA A 640 17.50 3.60 7.11
C ALA A 640 18.20 2.64 6.15
N PRO A 641 19.04 1.72 6.66
CA PRO A 641 19.95 0.96 5.81
C PRO A 641 19.25 -0.06 4.92
N SER A 642 18.18 -0.70 5.41
CA SER A 642 17.49 -1.75 4.64
C SER A 642 16.11 -2.07 5.20
N ALA A 643 15.17 -2.45 4.32
CA ALA A 643 13.87 -2.97 4.72
C ALA A 643 13.99 -4.37 5.37
N VAL A 644 14.73 -5.27 4.72
CA VAL A 644 14.94 -6.65 5.19
C VAL A 644 16.34 -6.83 5.76
N LYS A 645 16.44 -7.43 6.94
CA LYS A 645 17.70 -7.88 7.53
C LYS A 645 17.73 -9.40 7.64
N LEU A 646 18.69 -10.04 6.98
CA LEU A 646 18.90 -11.50 7.03
C LEU A 646 20.13 -11.86 7.85
N SER A 647 20.00 -12.89 8.68
CA SER A 647 21.11 -13.51 9.42
C SER A 647 20.95 -15.02 9.49
N ASN A 648 22.03 -15.77 9.22
CA ASN A 648 22.09 -17.23 9.31
C ASN A 648 20.88 -17.95 8.70
N SER A 649 20.43 -17.50 7.52
CA SER A 649 19.20 -17.98 6.87
C SER A 649 19.45 -18.36 5.41
N SER A 650 18.64 -19.30 4.91
CA SER A 650 18.73 -19.84 3.54
C SER A 650 17.43 -20.50 3.09
N GLY A 651 17.24 -20.71 1.79
CA GLY A 651 15.97 -21.21 1.26
C GLY A 651 14.83 -20.21 1.44
N ILE A 652 15.14 -18.91 1.30
CA ILE A 652 14.15 -17.83 1.37
C ILE A 652 13.82 -17.42 -0.06
N ARG A 653 12.53 -17.37 -0.40
CA ARG A 653 12.05 -16.94 -1.72
C ARG A 653 11.32 -15.63 -1.54
N PHE A 654 11.80 -14.60 -2.21
CA PHE A 654 11.10 -13.33 -2.37
C PHE A 654 10.48 -13.29 -3.76
N ARG A 655 9.20 -12.97 -3.81
CA ARG A 655 8.43 -12.75 -5.03
C ARG A 655 7.72 -11.42 -4.88
N ASN A 656 7.75 -10.60 -5.92
CA ASN A 656 7.12 -9.29 -5.94
C ASN A 656 7.42 -8.43 -4.70
N VAL A 657 8.59 -7.80 -4.65
CA VAL A 657 9.02 -6.94 -3.53
C VAL A 657 8.91 -5.49 -3.94
N HIS A 658 8.23 -4.72 -3.08
CA HIS A 658 8.01 -3.29 -3.19
C HIS A 658 8.55 -2.59 -1.94
N VAL A 659 9.55 -1.73 -2.11
CA VAL A 659 10.15 -0.96 -1.01
C VAL A 659 10.10 0.51 -1.34
N ASN A 660 9.25 1.23 -0.63
CA ASN A 660 8.89 2.59 -1.02
C ASN A 660 8.70 3.51 0.20
N GLY A 661 8.38 4.78 -0.05
CA GLY A 661 8.02 5.71 1.02
C GLY A 661 7.15 6.88 0.58
N GLU A 662 6.51 6.73 -0.57
CA GLU A 662 5.63 7.71 -1.18
C GLU A 662 4.19 7.47 -0.71
N SER A 663 3.47 8.56 -0.44
CA SER A 663 2.05 8.51 -0.10
C SER A 663 1.35 9.80 -0.48
N GLY A 664 0.12 9.71 -0.98
CA GLY A 664 -0.61 10.93 -1.28
C GLY A 664 -1.49 11.38 -0.12
N TYR A 665 -2.06 12.57 -0.29
CA TYR A 665 -3.24 12.99 0.44
C TYR A 665 -4.01 14.02 -0.39
N ALA A 666 -5.27 14.21 -0.03
CA ALA A 666 -6.13 15.23 -0.62
C ALA A 666 -6.36 16.37 0.38
N THR A 667 -6.32 17.63 -0.09
CA THR A 667 -6.49 18.81 0.77
C THR A 667 -7.16 19.98 0.05
N CYS A 668 -7.61 20.96 0.82
CA CYS A 668 -8.08 22.26 0.33
C CYS A 668 -7.39 23.37 1.15
N ASP A 669 -6.87 24.38 0.47
CA ASP A 669 -6.27 25.58 1.07
C ASP A 669 -6.68 26.83 0.26
N ASP A 670 -6.03 27.97 0.51
CA ASP A 670 -6.28 29.23 -0.21
C ASP A 670 -6.02 29.12 -1.73
N ASN A 671 -5.24 28.12 -2.16
CA ASN A 671 -4.96 27.81 -3.56
C ASN A 671 -5.92 26.75 -4.15
N GLY A 672 -6.98 26.38 -3.41
CA GLY A 672 -8.03 25.47 -3.85
C GLY A 672 -7.83 24.01 -3.42
N CYS A 673 -8.76 23.15 -3.84
CA CYS A 673 -8.74 21.72 -3.51
C CYS A 673 -7.95 20.93 -4.54
N ASP A 674 -7.08 20.04 -4.07
CA ASP A 674 -6.22 19.24 -4.93
C ASP A 674 -5.70 17.99 -4.19
N THR A 675 -4.99 17.14 -4.91
CA THR A 675 -4.32 15.94 -4.41
C THR A 675 -2.85 16.03 -4.73
N TYR A 676 -2.01 15.64 -3.79
CA TYR A 676 -0.57 15.62 -4.01
C TYR A 676 0.00 14.32 -3.51
N LEU A 677 0.81 13.68 -4.35
CA LEU A 677 1.62 12.57 -3.92
C LEU A 677 2.89 13.12 -3.26
N ARG A 678 3.06 12.79 -1.98
CA ARG A 678 4.24 13.17 -1.22
C ARG A 678 5.32 12.13 -1.53
N ALA A 679 6.48 12.59 -1.99
CA ALA A 679 7.65 11.74 -2.16
C ALA A 679 8.58 11.87 -0.96
N THR A 680 9.17 10.76 -0.51
CA THR A 680 10.12 10.78 0.61
C THR A 680 11.55 10.91 0.12
N LYS A 681 12.38 11.63 0.88
CA LYS A 681 13.83 11.60 0.73
C LYS A 681 14.49 10.51 1.58
N TYR A 682 13.72 9.79 2.38
CA TYR A 682 14.20 8.78 3.33
C TYR A 682 13.49 7.43 3.22
N PRO A 683 13.32 6.84 2.02
CA PRO A 683 12.97 5.43 1.92
C PRO A 683 14.17 4.58 2.37
N TYR A 684 13.96 3.28 2.59
CA TYR A 684 15.06 2.36 2.91
C TYR A 684 16.15 2.38 1.85
N GLU A 685 17.43 2.51 2.21
CA GLU A 685 18.52 2.54 1.23
C GLU A 685 18.58 1.27 0.37
N ASN A 686 18.30 0.12 0.96
CA ASN A 686 18.36 -1.18 0.31
C ASN A 686 17.07 -1.96 0.55
N ALA A 687 16.68 -2.82 -0.39
CA ALA A 687 15.58 -3.75 -0.10
C ALA A 687 16.02 -4.77 0.95
N LEU A 688 17.28 -5.22 0.89
CA LEU A 688 17.77 -6.28 1.76
C LEU A 688 19.25 -6.10 2.13
N GLN A 689 19.57 -6.42 3.37
CA GLN A 689 20.93 -6.62 3.86
C GLN A 689 21.08 -8.04 4.42
N ASP A 690 22.00 -8.82 3.85
CA ASP A 690 22.45 -10.10 4.41
C ASP A 690 23.70 -9.87 5.26
N VAL A 691 23.49 -9.85 6.57
CA VAL A 691 24.55 -9.60 7.56
C VAL A 691 25.55 -10.75 7.62
N THR A 692 25.12 -11.97 7.30
CA THR A 692 25.99 -13.16 7.34
C THR A 692 26.97 -13.18 6.19
N ARG A 693 26.49 -12.85 4.99
CA ARG A 693 27.30 -12.83 3.76
C ARG A 693 27.93 -11.46 3.49
N LYS A 694 27.50 -10.42 4.22
CA LYS A 694 27.88 -9.01 4.02
C LYS A 694 27.56 -8.53 2.60
N LEU A 695 26.36 -8.88 2.13
CA LEU A 695 25.85 -8.53 0.81
C LEU A 695 24.56 -7.73 0.94
N GLU A 696 24.29 -6.88 -0.05
CA GLU A 696 23.10 -6.03 -0.08
C GLU A 696 22.36 -6.21 -1.40
N VAL A 697 21.05 -5.95 -1.37
CA VAL A 697 20.21 -5.86 -2.56
C VAL A 697 19.79 -4.40 -2.72
N ARG A 698 20.37 -3.73 -3.73
CA ARG A 698 20.14 -2.30 -4.01
C ARG A 698 18.82 -2.03 -4.73
N GLU A 699 18.29 -2.99 -5.49
CA GLU A 699 17.01 -2.84 -6.17
C GLU A 699 15.88 -2.82 -5.13
N ARG A 700 15.12 -1.72 -5.08
CA ARG A 700 13.94 -1.57 -4.20
C ARG A 700 12.69 -2.27 -4.74
N GLU A 701 12.69 -2.54 -6.04
CA GLU A 701 11.61 -3.18 -6.77
C GLU A 701 12.14 -4.43 -7.46
N PHE A 702 11.57 -5.60 -7.17
CA PHE A 702 11.91 -6.81 -7.93
C PHE A 702 10.90 -7.94 -7.83
N ALA A 703 10.72 -8.66 -8.94
CA ALA A 703 9.76 -9.75 -9.05
C ALA A 703 10.27 -11.08 -8.47
N ALA A 704 11.58 -11.33 -8.46
CA ALA A 704 12.12 -12.60 -7.96
C ALA A 704 13.55 -12.51 -7.40
N LEU A 705 13.74 -13.10 -6.22
CA LEU A 705 15.05 -13.39 -5.62
C LEU A 705 14.95 -14.69 -4.80
N ASP A 706 15.86 -15.63 -5.04
CA ASP A 706 16.03 -16.83 -4.22
C ASP A 706 17.33 -16.73 -3.41
N VAL A 707 17.21 -16.73 -2.08
CA VAL A 707 18.35 -16.72 -1.16
C VAL A 707 18.68 -18.17 -0.78
N GLY A 708 19.65 -18.75 -1.48
CA GLY A 708 20.14 -20.11 -1.23
C GLY A 708 21.02 -20.27 0.02
N ALA A 709 21.66 -21.44 0.15
CA ALA A 709 22.72 -21.64 1.14
C ALA A 709 23.89 -20.66 0.91
N ALA A 710 24.72 -20.42 1.92
CA ALA A 710 25.86 -19.52 1.78
C ALA A 710 26.83 -20.07 0.72
N GLY A 711 26.82 -19.47 -0.47
CA GLY A 711 27.83 -19.63 -1.50
C GLY A 711 28.98 -18.63 -1.30
N PRO A 712 30.09 -18.76 -2.05
CA PRO A 712 31.16 -17.77 -2.02
C PRO A 712 30.61 -16.39 -2.41
N ALA A 713 31.16 -15.34 -1.78
CA ALA A 713 30.81 -13.96 -2.13
C ALA A 713 31.05 -13.73 -3.63
N ALA A 714 30.12 -13.04 -4.29
CA ALA A 714 30.36 -12.59 -5.66
C ALA A 714 31.53 -11.61 -5.65
N ASP A 715 32.46 -11.74 -6.61
CA ASP A 715 33.52 -10.75 -6.81
C ASP A 715 32.87 -9.38 -7.06
N ALA A 716 33.22 -8.40 -6.23
CA ALA A 716 32.95 -7.00 -6.55
C ALA A 716 33.71 -6.72 -7.84
N GLY A 717 32.97 -6.52 -8.95
CA GLY A 717 33.57 -6.26 -10.25
C GLY A 717 34.58 -5.11 -10.16
N ALA A 718 35.56 -5.11 -11.07
CA ALA A 718 36.51 -4.00 -11.21
C ALA A 718 35.77 -2.72 -11.67
N GLY A 719 35.13 -2.04 -10.73
CA GLY A 719 34.38 -0.82 -10.94
C GLY A 719 35.29 0.39 -11.12
N VAL A 720 34.71 1.47 -11.66
CA VAL A 720 35.35 2.78 -11.67
C VAL A 720 35.74 3.15 -10.24
N LYS A 721 37.02 3.47 -10.01
CA LYS A 721 37.48 3.93 -8.71
C LYS A 721 36.74 5.22 -8.35
N ILE A 722 36.08 5.22 -7.22
CA ILE A 722 35.48 6.39 -6.59
C ILE A 722 36.34 6.82 -5.41
N ASP A 723 36.40 8.12 -5.16
CA ASP A 723 37.09 8.67 -4.00
C ASP A 723 36.06 9.18 -2.98
N LYS A 724 36.20 8.75 -1.72
CA LYS A 724 35.47 9.35 -0.60
C LYS A 724 36.15 10.68 -0.27
N LEU A 725 35.41 11.78 -0.39
CA LEU A 725 35.91 13.12 -0.12
C LEU A 725 35.70 13.48 1.34
N GLU A 726 34.47 13.38 1.84
CA GLU A 726 34.07 13.79 3.20
C GLU A 726 32.93 12.91 3.72
N GLY A 727 32.76 12.81 5.04
CA GLY A 727 31.69 12.01 5.64
C GLY A 727 31.15 12.61 6.94
N ASP A 728 30.42 11.78 7.70
CA ASP A 728 29.76 12.14 8.97
C ASP A 728 28.60 13.14 8.81
N PHE A 729 28.00 13.17 7.62
CA PHE A 729 26.77 13.89 7.36
C PHE A 729 25.55 13.11 7.82
N TYR A 730 24.45 13.82 8.05
CA TYR A 730 23.18 13.15 8.30
C TYR A 730 22.46 12.75 7.02
N SER A 731 22.31 13.71 6.09
CA SER A 731 21.76 13.48 4.75
C SER A 731 22.07 14.66 3.83
N ILE A 732 22.97 14.50 2.85
CA ILE A 732 23.35 15.59 1.95
C ILE A 732 22.72 15.47 0.56
N ALA A 733 22.16 16.59 0.09
CA ALA A 733 21.59 16.77 -1.24
C ALA A 733 21.43 18.28 -1.52
N GLY A 734 20.62 18.63 -2.53
CA GLY A 734 20.27 20.02 -2.83
C GLY A 734 21.44 20.87 -3.29
N ALA A 735 22.41 20.25 -3.94
CA ALA A 735 23.67 20.86 -4.32
C ALA A 735 23.60 21.71 -5.60
N ALA A 736 24.53 22.65 -5.69
CA ALA A 736 24.83 23.45 -6.87
C ALA A 736 26.34 23.63 -7.01
N VAL A 737 26.79 23.99 -8.21
CA VAL A 737 28.20 24.25 -8.52
C VAL A 737 28.33 25.64 -9.11
N ASP A 738 29.35 26.40 -8.67
CA ASP A 738 29.65 27.73 -9.22
C ASP A 738 30.44 27.68 -10.54
N ALA A 739 30.76 28.84 -11.10
CA ALA A 739 31.49 28.93 -12.36
C ALA A 739 32.94 28.42 -12.27
N GLN A 740 33.50 28.28 -11.07
CA GLN A 740 34.84 27.79 -10.79
C GLN A 740 34.87 26.28 -10.50
N GLY A 741 33.70 25.63 -10.44
CA GLY A 741 33.58 24.21 -10.13
C GLY A 741 33.51 23.90 -8.63
N LYS A 742 33.38 24.90 -7.75
CA LYS A 742 33.21 24.68 -6.31
C LYS A 742 31.80 24.19 -6.02
N LEU A 743 31.71 23.10 -5.26
CA LEU A 743 30.45 22.47 -4.88
C LEU A 743 29.87 23.18 -3.66
N TYR A 744 28.57 23.41 -3.65
CA TYR A 744 27.77 23.85 -2.50
C TYR A 744 26.64 22.85 -2.27
N PHE A 745 26.34 22.47 -1.03
CA PHE A 745 25.29 21.48 -0.74
C PHE A 745 24.71 21.65 0.65
N VAL A 746 23.57 20.98 0.91
CA VAL A 746 22.79 21.12 2.13
C VAL A 746 22.83 19.83 2.94
N ASP A 747 23.10 19.93 4.25
CA ASP A 747 22.67 18.94 5.23
C ASP A 747 21.39 19.43 5.90
N SER A 748 20.24 18.88 5.50
CA SER A 748 18.93 19.41 5.88
C SER A 748 18.62 19.23 7.36
N ARG A 749 19.15 18.19 8.00
CA ARG A 749 18.84 17.89 9.42
C ARG A 749 19.44 18.92 10.36
N PHE A 750 20.64 19.39 10.01
CA PHE A 750 21.37 20.41 10.75
C PHE A 750 21.18 21.82 10.18
N GLN A 751 20.47 21.94 9.05
CA GLN A 751 20.18 23.22 8.37
C GLN A 751 21.46 23.96 7.96
N ARG A 752 22.47 23.18 7.53
CA ARG A 752 23.78 23.70 7.16
C ARG A 752 23.97 23.67 5.66
N ILE A 753 24.56 24.75 5.14
CA ILE A 753 25.07 24.83 3.78
C ILE A 753 26.57 24.69 3.85
N TYR A 754 27.10 23.69 3.16
CA TYR A 754 28.52 23.43 3.03
C TYR A 754 29.02 23.87 1.65
N SER A 755 30.33 24.04 1.54
CA SER A 755 31.03 24.02 0.26
C SER A 755 32.21 23.07 0.28
N TRP A 756 32.60 22.59 -0.89
CA TRP A 756 33.77 21.75 -1.07
C TRP A 756 34.52 22.10 -2.36
N SER A 757 35.83 22.22 -2.25
CA SER A 757 36.76 22.27 -3.38
C SER A 757 38.04 21.53 -3.03
N ARG A 758 38.83 21.11 -4.03
CA ARG A 758 40.12 20.47 -3.78
C ARG A 758 41.10 21.35 -3.01
N ALA A 759 41.04 22.67 -3.25
CA ALA A 759 41.95 23.63 -2.65
C ALA A 759 41.64 23.92 -1.17
N GLU A 760 40.36 23.88 -0.79
CA GLU A 760 39.90 24.33 0.53
C GLU A 760 39.39 23.19 1.42
N GLY A 761 39.07 22.03 0.85
CA GLY A 761 38.35 20.97 1.55
C GLY A 761 36.91 21.38 1.89
N LEU A 762 36.34 20.75 2.91
CA LEU A 762 34.99 21.05 3.41
C LEU A 762 34.94 22.34 4.25
N LEU A 763 34.03 23.25 3.92
CA LEU A 763 33.76 24.46 4.69
C LEU A 763 32.26 24.63 4.98
N VAL A 764 31.92 25.15 6.16
CA VAL A 764 30.56 25.60 6.46
C VAL A 764 30.36 27.00 5.89
N VAL A 765 29.47 27.13 4.91
CA VAL A 765 29.12 28.41 4.26
C VAL A 765 27.98 29.10 4.99
N ARG A 766 27.05 28.33 5.57
CA ARG A 766 25.97 28.89 6.38
C ARG A 766 25.50 27.87 7.41
N ASP A 767 25.33 28.32 8.65
CA ASP A 767 24.68 27.58 9.73
C ASP A 767 23.55 28.46 10.27
N ALA A 768 22.41 28.42 9.57
CA ALA A 768 21.25 29.26 9.87
C ALA A 768 19.99 28.40 9.97
N PRO A 769 19.15 28.59 11.01
CA PRO A 769 17.97 27.78 11.24
C PRO A 769 16.80 28.21 10.32
N LEU A 770 16.99 28.09 9.01
CA LEU A 770 16.08 28.54 7.95
C LEU A 770 15.66 27.41 7.01
N ASP A 771 15.79 26.15 7.44
CA ASP A 771 15.29 24.96 6.71
C ASP A 771 15.67 24.95 5.21
N ALA A 772 16.95 25.17 4.89
CA ALA A 772 17.43 25.09 3.50
C ALA A 772 17.20 23.68 2.93
N VAL A 773 16.83 23.60 1.64
CA VAL A 773 16.51 22.33 0.96
C VAL A 773 17.26 22.17 -0.35
N ASN A 774 17.20 23.15 -1.26
CA ASN A 774 17.83 23.11 -2.57
C ASN A 774 18.55 24.42 -2.88
N LEU A 775 19.68 24.34 -3.60
CA LEU A 775 20.52 25.47 -3.97
C LEU A 775 20.57 25.66 -5.48
N ALA A 776 20.82 26.89 -5.89
CA ALA A 776 21.27 27.25 -7.23
C ALA A 776 22.21 28.46 -7.14
N VAL A 777 23.09 28.62 -8.13
CA VAL A 777 24.08 29.71 -8.18
C VAL A 777 23.76 30.65 -9.34
N ASP A 778 23.65 31.95 -9.04
CA ASP A 778 23.46 32.99 -10.05
C ASP A 778 24.79 33.42 -10.69
N GLN A 779 24.76 34.27 -11.72
CA GLN A 779 25.98 34.69 -12.44
C GLN A 779 26.90 35.55 -11.57
N SER A 780 26.39 36.19 -10.52
CA SER A 780 27.19 36.93 -9.54
C SER A 780 27.98 36.03 -8.58
N GLY A 781 27.66 34.73 -8.52
CA GLY A 781 28.21 33.78 -7.55
C GLY A 781 27.43 33.71 -6.24
N ALA A 782 26.28 34.39 -6.15
CA ALA A 782 25.41 34.30 -4.98
C ALA A 782 24.59 32.99 -5.00
N LEU A 783 24.35 32.45 -3.82
CA LEU A 783 23.49 31.29 -3.62
C LEU A 783 22.04 31.74 -3.54
N MET A 784 21.19 31.20 -4.42
CA MET A 784 19.75 31.21 -4.29
C MET A 784 19.32 29.94 -3.57
N VAL A 785 18.66 30.09 -2.42
CA VAL A 785 18.28 29.00 -1.53
C VAL A 785 16.77 28.85 -1.52
N LEU A 786 16.30 27.65 -1.87
CA LEU A 786 14.94 27.21 -1.60
C LEU A 786 14.88 26.59 -0.20
N SER A 787 13.92 27.05 0.60
CA SER A 787 13.71 26.66 1.98
C SER A 787 12.26 26.20 2.21
N SER A 788 12.07 25.19 3.06
CA SER A 788 10.73 24.76 3.49
C SER A 788 10.13 25.64 4.61
N HIS A 789 10.80 26.72 4.99
CA HIS A 789 10.35 27.63 6.04
C HIS A 789 9.08 28.38 5.62
N GLY A 790 8.05 28.35 6.48
CA GLY A 790 6.77 29.04 6.27
C GLY A 790 5.66 28.15 5.67
N ALA A 791 4.49 28.73 5.41
CA ALA A 791 3.33 28.01 4.88
C ALA A 791 3.52 27.60 3.40
N GLU A 792 4.08 28.50 2.58
CA GLU A 792 4.30 28.30 1.15
C GLU A 792 5.78 28.06 0.80
N GLY A 793 6.63 27.77 1.80
CA GLY A 793 8.09 27.81 1.64
C GLY A 793 8.63 29.24 1.50
N THR A 794 9.96 29.36 1.47
CA THR A 794 10.67 30.65 1.36
C THR A 794 11.84 30.53 0.40
N VAL A 795 12.13 31.61 -0.34
CA VAL A 795 13.31 31.69 -1.20
C VAL A 795 14.12 32.93 -0.82
N TYR A 796 15.42 32.76 -0.61
CA TYR A 796 16.32 33.85 -0.26
C TYR A 796 17.67 33.70 -0.95
N SER A 797 18.45 34.79 -0.99
CA SER A 797 19.78 34.81 -1.57
C SER A 797 20.81 35.43 -0.62
N PHE A 798 22.05 34.93 -0.72
CA PHE A 798 23.22 35.53 -0.07
C PHE A 798 24.49 35.16 -0.85
N HIS A 799 25.54 35.99 -0.71
CA HIS A 799 26.85 35.66 -1.27
C HIS A 799 27.63 34.73 -0.32
N PRO A 800 28.22 33.62 -0.79
CA PRO A 800 28.90 32.65 0.08
C PRO A 800 30.08 33.23 0.88
N ASP A 801 30.75 34.25 0.36
CA ASP A 801 31.81 34.99 1.08
C ASP A 801 31.30 35.86 2.24
N GLN A 802 29.98 35.95 2.42
CA GLN A 802 29.32 36.67 3.51
C GLN A 802 28.44 35.72 4.35
N PRO A 803 29.04 34.69 4.99
CA PRO A 803 28.31 33.61 5.68
C PRO A 803 27.52 34.08 6.92
N ALA A 804 27.82 35.27 7.44
CA ALA A 804 27.05 35.94 8.50
C ALA A 804 26.37 37.24 8.01
N GLY A 805 26.42 37.51 6.71
CA GLY A 805 25.85 38.70 6.08
C GLY A 805 24.32 38.66 5.94
N PRO A 806 23.71 39.80 5.59
CA PRO A 806 22.26 39.91 5.44
C PRO A 806 21.73 38.98 4.35
N LEU A 807 20.50 38.48 4.57
CA LEU A 807 19.79 37.69 3.58
C LEU A 807 18.91 38.60 2.72
N THR A 808 18.86 38.31 1.42
CA THR A 808 17.93 38.96 0.49
C THR A 808 16.74 38.05 0.27
N LEU A 809 15.58 38.39 0.83
CA LEU A 809 14.33 37.66 0.58
C LEU A 809 13.88 37.86 -0.88
N ILE A 810 13.63 36.78 -1.59
CA ILE A 810 13.11 36.81 -2.97
C ILE A 810 11.62 36.52 -2.93
N LYS A 811 10.81 37.53 -3.24
CA LYS A 811 9.35 37.35 -3.34
C LYS A 811 8.99 36.78 -4.71
N PRO A 812 8.00 35.87 -4.79
CA PRO A 812 7.57 35.36 -6.08
C PRO A 812 6.84 36.46 -6.87
N THR A 813 7.17 36.61 -8.14
CA THR A 813 6.54 37.55 -9.09
C THR A 813 5.72 36.80 -10.14
N PRO A 814 4.74 37.41 -10.82
CA PRO A 814 4.13 36.81 -12.00
C PRO A 814 5.19 36.43 -13.05
N VAL A 815 4.97 35.34 -13.77
CA VAL A 815 5.91 34.88 -14.81
C VAL A 815 6.08 35.91 -15.92
N ALA A 816 7.34 36.22 -16.25
CA ALA A 816 7.73 37.12 -17.32
C ALA A 816 8.84 36.53 -18.21
N ALA A 817 9.14 37.20 -19.33
CA ALA A 817 10.26 36.82 -20.19
C ALA A 817 11.56 37.40 -19.64
N HIS A 818 12.57 36.54 -19.43
CA HIS A 818 13.90 36.93 -18.93
C HIS A 818 14.98 36.55 -19.93
N ALA A 819 15.40 37.50 -20.77
CA ALA A 819 16.40 37.24 -21.80
C ALA A 819 17.75 36.88 -21.18
N GLY A 820 18.27 35.68 -21.48
CA GLY A 820 19.58 35.21 -21.01
C GLY A 820 19.59 34.64 -19.60
N ALA A 821 18.45 34.64 -18.89
CA ALA A 821 18.35 33.98 -17.58
C ALA A 821 18.23 32.46 -17.74
N ARG A 822 18.86 31.71 -16.83
CA ARG A 822 18.73 30.25 -16.76
C ARG A 822 17.51 29.90 -15.91
N THR A 823 16.65 29.01 -16.40
CA THR A 823 15.55 28.45 -15.60
C THR A 823 15.97 27.13 -14.99
N VAL A 824 15.78 26.98 -13.67
CA VAL A 824 16.01 25.73 -12.95
C VAL A 824 14.70 25.04 -12.59
N VAL A 825 14.67 23.71 -12.71
CA VAL A 825 13.51 22.84 -12.42
C VAL A 825 13.96 21.62 -11.60
N PRO A 826 13.03 20.89 -10.95
CA PRO A 826 13.35 19.62 -10.29
C PRO A 826 14.09 18.63 -11.20
N VAL A 827 15.08 17.92 -10.66
CA VAL A 827 15.79 16.84 -11.38
C VAL A 827 15.01 15.53 -11.34
N ASN A 828 14.15 15.33 -10.34
CA ASN A 828 13.28 14.17 -10.23
C ASN A 828 11.85 14.61 -9.85
N PHE A 829 10.87 13.96 -10.48
CA PHE A 829 9.43 14.17 -10.25
C PHE A 829 8.78 12.88 -9.78
N TRP A 830 7.60 13.01 -9.16
CA TRP A 830 6.74 11.86 -8.89
C TRP A 830 5.26 12.18 -9.12
N LEU A 831 4.67 11.59 -10.16
CA LEU A 831 3.29 11.86 -10.55
C LEU A 831 2.56 10.55 -10.90
N ASN A 832 1.63 10.12 -10.05
CA ASN A 832 0.92 8.84 -10.20
C ASN A 832 -0.62 8.94 -10.04
N GLY A 833 -1.17 10.15 -9.88
CA GLY A 833 -2.61 10.40 -9.86
C GLY A 833 -3.38 9.93 -8.63
N GLU A 834 -2.70 9.57 -7.53
CA GLU A 834 -3.31 9.01 -6.31
C GLU A 834 -4.48 9.88 -5.78
N PHE A 835 -5.46 9.23 -5.13
CA PHE A 835 -6.72 9.79 -4.60
C PHE A 835 -7.78 10.21 -5.62
N ARG A 836 -7.43 10.40 -6.90
CA ARG A 836 -8.40 10.73 -7.95
C ARG A 836 -8.71 9.47 -8.75
N ASP A 837 -9.99 9.23 -8.97
CA ASP A 837 -10.46 8.23 -9.93
C ASP A 837 -10.01 8.64 -11.34
N GLN A 838 -9.08 7.88 -11.92
CA GLN A 838 -8.50 8.17 -13.24
C GLN A 838 -9.27 7.53 -14.41
N LEU A 839 -10.35 6.81 -14.14
CA LEU A 839 -11.15 6.17 -15.19
C LEU A 839 -11.97 7.20 -15.94
N ASN A 840 -11.81 7.26 -17.27
CA ASN A 840 -12.70 8.04 -18.10
C ASN A 840 -14.05 7.30 -18.25
N PRO A 841 -15.18 7.85 -17.76
CA PRO A 841 -16.47 7.16 -17.74
C PRO A 841 -17.12 7.01 -19.13
N ASP A 842 -16.65 7.74 -20.14
CA ASP A 842 -17.17 7.66 -21.51
C ASP A 842 -16.47 6.56 -22.32
N THR A 843 -15.16 6.39 -22.13
CA THR A 843 -14.35 5.39 -22.85
C THR A 843 -14.12 4.12 -22.04
N TYR A 844 -14.24 4.20 -20.71
CA TYR A 844 -13.76 3.20 -19.75
C TYR A 844 -12.28 2.87 -19.92
N GLU A 845 -11.47 3.85 -20.28
CA GLU A 845 -10.01 3.74 -20.30
C GLU A 845 -9.42 4.62 -19.20
N PHE A 846 -8.39 4.11 -18.53
CA PHE A 846 -7.60 4.92 -17.61
C PHE A 846 -6.63 5.80 -18.41
N THR A 847 -6.41 7.02 -17.93
CA THR A 847 -5.29 7.85 -18.42
C THR A 847 -3.98 7.15 -18.06
N THR A 848 -3.06 6.91 -19.00
CA THR A 848 -1.79 6.24 -18.65
C THR A 848 -0.87 7.14 -17.81
N LEU A 849 0.07 6.53 -17.04
CA LEU A 849 1.06 7.30 -16.27
C LEU A 849 1.87 8.27 -17.15
N ALA A 850 2.25 7.84 -18.36
CA ALA A 850 2.99 8.69 -19.31
C ALA A 850 2.16 9.87 -19.83
N GLU A 851 0.87 9.65 -20.15
CA GLU A 851 -0.04 10.73 -20.56
C GLU A 851 -0.28 11.72 -19.42
N MET A 852 -0.47 11.21 -18.21
CA MET A 852 -0.63 12.01 -17.00
C MET A 852 0.61 12.87 -16.74
N PHE A 853 1.79 12.26 -16.77
CA PHE A 853 3.06 12.93 -16.58
C PHE A 853 3.28 14.03 -17.63
N ALA A 854 3.08 13.70 -18.91
CA ALA A 854 3.23 14.66 -20.01
C ALA A 854 2.27 15.86 -19.90
N ARG A 855 1.02 15.61 -19.47
CA ARG A 855 0.04 16.67 -19.23
C ARG A 855 0.46 17.59 -18.09
N ASP A 856 0.83 17.01 -16.95
CA ASP A 856 0.99 17.76 -15.70
C ASP A 856 2.33 18.51 -15.63
N VAL A 857 3.42 17.91 -16.13
CA VAL A 857 4.73 18.58 -16.17
C VAL A 857 4.79 19.72 -17.19
N ALA A 858 3.94 19.69 -18.23
CA ALA A 858 3.83 20.74 -19.22
C ALA A 858 3.12 22.01 -18.72
N LEU A 859 2.44 21.96 -17.57
CA LEU A 859 1.68 23.09 -17.05
C LEU A 859 2.60 24.24 -16.61
N PRO A 860 2.48 25.45 -17.20
CA PRO A 860 3.28 26.59 -16.82
C PRO A 860 2.87 27.08 -15.42
N LYS A 861 3.86 27.39 -14.58
CA LYS A 861 3.58 27.96 -13.26
C LYS A 861 3.21 29.43 -13.43
N GLN A 862 2.39 29.95 -12.51
CA GLN A 862 1.86 31.33 -12.61
C GLN A 862 2.81 32.37 -12.02
N ARG A 863 3.72 31.94 -11.15
CA ARG A 863 4.70 32.78 -10.47
C ARG A 863 6.09 32.17 -10.56
N GLU A 864 7.10 32.99 -10.33
CA GLU A 864 8.51 32.61 -10.33
C GLU A 864 9.31 33.44 -9.33
N TYR A 865 10.46 32.92 -8.92
CA TYR A 865 11.47 33.62 -8.15
C TYR A 865 12.62 33.97 -9.08
N VAL A 866 13.09 35.21 -9.03
CA VAL A 866 14.18 35.71 -9.87
C VAL A 866 15.35 36.10 -8.97
N SER A 867 16.57 35.66 -9.30
CA SER A 867 17.76 36.05 -8.55
C SER A 867 17.94 37.57 -8.55
N PRO A 868 18.61 38.15 -7.53
CA PRO A 868 18.84 39.59 -7.46
C PRO A 868 19.57 40.17 -8.69
N ASP A 869 20.44 39.38 -9.33
CA ASP A 869 21.15 39.76 -10.56
C ASP A 869 20.35 39.52 -11.86
N GLY A 870 19.16 38.91 -11.76
CA GLY A 870 18.27 38.60 -12.88
C GLY A 870 18.70 37.41 -13.76
N SER A 871 19.81 36.74 -13.44
CA SER A 871 20.39 35.70 -14.28
C SER A 871 19.82 34.28 -14.06
N LEU A 872 19.04 34.10 -13.00
CA LEU A 872 18.47 32.82 -12.61
C LEU A 872 16.98 32.96 -12.30
N VAL A 873 16.18 32.04 -12.83
CA VAL A 873 14.73 31.96 -12.61
C VAL A 873 14.40 30.58 -12.05
N MET A 874 13.62 30.54 -10.97
CA MET A 874 13.04 29.32 -10.42
C MET A 874 11.51 29.44 -10.43
N PRO A 875 10.78 28.59 -11.18
CA PRO A 875 9.32 28.59 -11.14
C PRO A 875 8.81 28.35 -9.71
N ALA A 876 7.74 29.03 -9.33
CA ALA A 876 7.12 28.87 -8.03
C ALA A 876 6.11 27.71 -8.07
N TYR A 877 6.58 26.51 -7.75
CA TYR A 877 5.74 25.32 -7.59
C TYR A 877 4.83 25.48 -6.38
N ARG A 878 3.61 24.91 -6.45
CA ARG A 878 2.69 24.92 -5.31
C ARG A 878 3.31 24.13 -4.16
N VAL A 879 3.23 24.68 -2.96
CA VAL A 879 3.60 23.98 -1.73
C VAL A 879 2.33 23.49 -1.04
N PHE A 880 2.27 22.18 -0.82
CA PHE A 880 1.21 21.50 -0.10
C PHE A 880 1.56 21.45 1.38
N GLN A 881 0.69 22.03 2.21
CA GLN A 881 0.84 22.03 3.66
C GLN A 881 -0.04 20.94 4.29
N GLN A 882 0.56 20.20 5.22
CA GLN A 882 -0.15 19.29 6.11
C GLN A 882 0.15 19.66 7.57
N GLY A 883 -0.89 19.82 8.38
CA GLY A 883 -0.76 20.30 9.76
C GLY A 883 -0.58 21.82 9.86
N PRO A 884 -0.19 22.34 11.04
CA PRO A 884 -0.10 23.79 11.29
C PRO A 884 1.02 24.49 10.50
N ALA A 885 0.96 25.82 10.46
CA ALA A 885 1.96 26.66 9.77
C ALA A 885 3.34 26.69 10.46
N ASN A 886 3.50 26.01 11.60
CA ASN A 886 4.71 25.99 12.41
C ASN A 886 5.53 24.71 12.20
N HIS A 887 6.57 24.49 13.02
CA HIS A 887 7.48 23.33 12.94
C HIS A 887 6.82 21.96 13.12
N LEU A 888 5.53 21.89 13.48
CA LEU A 888 4.77 20.64 13.57
C LEU A 888 4.07 20.27 12.25
N GLY A 889 4.04 21.18 11.28
CA GLY A 889 3.50 20.92 9.95
C GLY A 889 4.57 20.53 8.95
N HIS A 890 4.16 19.77 7.93
CA HIS A 890 5.01 19.33 6.83
C HIS A 890 4.68 20.10 5.55
N ARG A 891 5.69 20.23 4.67
CA ARG A 891 5.59 20.91 3.38
C ARG A 891 6.09 19.98 2.28
N PHE A 892 5.33 19.91 1.21
CA PHE A 892 5.64 19.06 0.07
C PHE A 892 5.45 19.83 -1.24
N SER A 893 6.31 19.58 -2.21
CA SER A 893 6.30 20.23 -3.53
C SER A 893 7.37 19.57 -4.39
N ASP A 894 7.19 19.52 -5.71
CA ASP A 894 8.19 18.94 -6.60
C ASP A 894 9.60 19.53 -6.36
N THR A 895 9.68 20.84 -6.06
CA THR A 895 10.94 21.52 -5.76
C THR A 895 11.46 21.32 -4.34
N LEU A 896 10.63 20.90 -3.38
CA LEU A 896 11.06 20.55 -2.02
C LEU A 896 11.46 19.07 -1.93
N ASP A 897 10.74 18.20 -2.65
CA ASP A 897 10.90 16.75 -2.61
C ASP A 897 11.99 16.25 -3.55
N THR A 898 12.38 17.04 -4.57
CA THR A 898 13.53 16.74 -5.46
C THR A 898 14.87 16.75 -4.72
N HIS A 899 15.79 15.86 -5.09
CA HIS A 899 17.15 15.81 -4.53
C HIS A 899 18.08 16.90 -5.08
N GLY A 900 17.69 17.58 -6.15
CA GLY A 900 18.45 18.68 -6.72
C GLY A 900 17.65 19.46 -7.78
N LEU A 901 18.27 20.51 -8.29
CA LEU A 901 17.73 21.31 -9.40
C LEU A 901 18.62 21.15 -10.63
N VAL A 902 18.00 21.20 -11.80
CA VAL A 902 18.68 21.10 -13.09
C VAL A 902 18.22 22.24 -14.01
N ALA A 903 19.13 22.74 -14.84
CA ALA A 903 18.84 23.75 -15.86
C ALA A 903 18.92 23.15 -17.26
N ALA A 904 18.26 23.80 -18.22
CA ALA A 904 18.40 23.42 -19.62
C ALA A 904 19.85 23.61 -20.12
N GLY A 905 20.31 22.68 -20.95
CA GLY A 905 21.55 22.84 -21.73
C GLY A 905 21.38 23.88 -22.85
N ALA A 906 22.45 24.11 -23.62
CA ALA A 906 22.47 25.10 -24.71
C ALA A 906 21.40 24.86 -25.81
N ASN A 907 20.88 23.63 -25.91
CA ASN A 907 19.79 23.26 -26.82
C ASN A 907 18.38 23.52 -26.24
N GLY A 908 18.28 24.14 -25.06
CA GLY A 908 17.02 24.39 -24.36
C GLY A 908 16.39 23.14 -23.72
N ARG A 909 17.06 21.98 -23.78
CA ARG A 909 16.57 20.73 -23.20
C ARG A 909 17.15 20.46 -21.82
N VAL A 910 16.35 19.83 -20.99
CA VAL A 910 16.70 19.33 -19.67
C VAL A 910 16.47 17.83 -19.62
N VAL A 911 17.29 17.10 -18.87
CA VAL A 911 17.12 15.66 -18.58
C VAL A 911 16.79 15.51 -17.10
N PHE A 912 15.77 14.71 -16.80
CA PHE A 912 15.20 14.53 -15.46
C PHE A 912 14.56 13.14 -15.35
N THR A 913 14.31 12.68 -14.12
CA THR A 913 13.66 11.40 -13.85
C THR A 913 12.18 11.59 -13.47
N ASN A 914 11.35 10.61 -13.83
CA ASN A 914 10.04 10.40 -13.24
C ASN A 914 10.08 9.12 -12.41
N GLY A 915 10.04 9.27 -11.08
CA GLY A 915 10.07 8.17 -10.13
C GLY A 915 8.84 7.27 -10.23
N SER A 916 7.65 7.82 -10.48
CA SER A 916 6.40 7.03 -10.54
C SER A 916 6.35 6.02 -11.69
N GLU A 917 7.14 6.26 -12.75
CA GLU A 917 7.29 5.34 -13.87
C GLU A 917 8.65 4.62 -13.86
N ASN A 918 9.55 4.97 -12.93
CA ASN A 918 10.94 4.57 -12.97
C ASN A 918 11.59 4.82 -14.35
N ARG A 919 11.45 6.03 -14.89
CA ARG A 919 11.97 6.43 -16.22
C ARG A 919 12.76 7.73 -16.19
N THR A 920 13.60 7.93 -17.19
CA THR A 920 14.29 9.20 -17.44
C THR A 920 13.82 9.80 -18.75
N TYR A 921 13.54 11.10 -18.73
CA TYR A 921 13.04 11.86 -19.85
C TYR A 921 13.97 13.03 -20.17
N SER A 922 13.91 13.49 -21.42
CA SER A 922 14.37 14.81 -21.83
C SER A 922 13.20 15.65 -22.29
N GLY A 923 13.20 16.95 -21.99
CA GLY A 923 12.14 17.86 -22.40
C GLY A 923 12.66 19.28 -22.61
N VAL A 924 11.84 20.15 -23.21
CA VAL A 924 12.15 21.57 -23.42
C VAL A 924 11.49 22.39 -22.33
N ILE A 925 12.26 23.24 -21.65
CA ILE A 925 11.72 24.18 -20.67
C ILE A 925 11.05 25.33 -21.42
N GLY A 926 9.73 25.46 -21.24
CA GLY A 926 8.90 26.55 -21.75
C GLY A 926 8.69 27.66 -20.72
N GLN A 927 7.75 28.56 -21.04
CA GLN A 927 7.37 29.67 -20.15
C GLN A 927 6.89 29.14 -18.78
N GLY A 928 7.29 29.81 -17.71
CA GLY A 928 6.89 29.45 -16.35
C GLY A 928 7.38 28.07 -15.90
N GLY A 929 8.41 27.52 -16.57
CA GLY A 929 9.02 26.24 -16.22
C GLY A 929 8.23 25.00 -16.64
N GLY A 930 7.15 25.14 -17.40
CA GLY A 930 6.45 23.98 -17.97
C GLY A 930 7.35 23.22 -18.94
N ILE A 931 7.37 21.89 -18.88
CA ILE A 931 8.27 21.06 -19.68
C ILE A 931 7.48 20.34 -20.78
N GLY A 932 7.77 20.67 -22.04
CA GLY A 932 7.14 20.06 -23.22
C GLY A 932 8.11 19.22 -24.07
N ASP A 933 7.65 18.70 -25.21
CA ASP A 933 8.44 17.89 -26.15
C ASP A 933 9.23 16.76 -25.45
N LEU A 934 8.51 16.02 -24.60
CA LEU A 934 9.08 14.93 -23.81
C LEU A 934 9.55 13.78 -24.71
N LYS A 935 10.74 13.28 -24.42
CA LYS A 935 11.31 12.09 -25.04
C LYS A 935 11.89 11.21 -23.95
N GLN A 936 11.42 9.97 -23.85
CA GLN A 936 12.04 8.99 -22.97
C GLN A 936 13.46 8.73 -23.45
N VAL A 937 14.43 8.81 -22.53
CA VAL A 937 15.86 8.64 -22.81
C VAL A 937 16.30 7.24 -22.39
N VAL A 938 15.95 6.84 -21.16
CA VAL A 938 16.25 5.50 -20.63
C VAL A 938 15.10 4.96 -19.81
N ASN A 939 14.95 3.63 -19.80
CA ASN A 939 13.94 2.91 -19.02
C ASN A 939 14.43 2.60 -17.60
N ARG A 940 14.94 3.63 -16.94
CA ARG A 940 15.35 3.66 -15.53
C ARG A 940 15.21 5.09 -15.03
N GLY A 941 14.62 5.27 -13.85
CA GLY A 941 14.48 6.54 -13.15
C GLY A 941 15.05 6.37 -11.75
N GLY A 942 15.08 7.45 -10.98
CA GLY A 942 15.60 7.38 -9.62
C GLY A 942 15.84 8.77 -9.06
N GLU A 943 16.72 8.84 -8.07
CA GLU A 943 16.91 10.01 -7.23
C GLU A 943 17.50 11.21 -8.00
N SER A 944 18.30 10.97 -9.05
CA SER A 944 18.96 12.03 -9.81
C SER A 944 19.44 11.58 -11.19
N VAL A 945 19.65 12.54 -12.08
CA VAL A 945 20.26 12.32 -13.39
C VAL A 945 21.13 13.51 -13.80
N VAL A 946 22.26 13.24 -14.45
CA VAL A 946 23.13 14.26 -15.05
C VAL A 946 23.62 13.82 -16.43
N VAL A 947 23.95 14.78 -17.29
CA VAL A 947 24.47 14.55 -18.64
C VAL A 947 25.88 15.13 -18.75
N ASP A 948 26.83 14.36 -19.27
CA ASP A 948 28.19 14.84 -19.51
C ASP A 948 28.33 15.60 -20.85
N LYS A 949 29.52 16.15 -21.11
CA LYS A 949 29.83 16.92 -22.33
C LYS A 949 29.74 16.08 -23.62
N ALA A 950 29.82 14.76 -23.54
CA ALA A 950 29.66 13.85 -24.67
C ALA A 950 28.18 13.44 -24.88
N GLY A 951 27.29 13.86 -23.98
CA GLY A 951 25.87 13.50 -24.00
C GLY A 951 25.54 12.18 -23.32
N ASN A 952 26.49 11.56 -22.60
CA ASN A 952 26.19 10.36 -21.83
C ASN A 952 25.35 10.74 -20.61
N VAL A 953 24.40 9.87 -20.26
CA VAL A 953 23.43 10.08 -19.20
C VAL A 953 23.78 9.20 -18.00
N TYR A 954 23.92 9.80 -16.83
CA TYR A 954 24.25 9.13 -15.57
C TYR A 954 23.01 9.19 -14.68
N VAL A 955 22.43 8.03 -14.34
CA VAL A 955 21.21 7.92 -13.55
C VAL A 955 21.54 7.29 -12.19
N ALA A 956 21.21 7.99 -11.10
CA ALA A 956 21.24 7.45 -9.76
C ALA A 956 19.97 6.63 -9.52
N ASN A 957 20.14 5.32 -9.27
CA ASN A 957 19.08 4.39 -8.91
C ASN A 957 19.70 3.19 -8.18
N GLY A 958 20.06 3.37 -6.90
CA GLY A 958 20.76 2.37 -6.08
C GLY A 958 22.25 2.26 -6.36
N GLN A 959 22.63 2.32 -7.63
CA GLN A 959 23.97 2.60 -8.13
C GLN A 959 23.90 3.72 -9.18
N VAL A 960 25.03 4.13 -9.77
CA VAL A 960 25.01 5.06 -10.91
C VAL A 960 25.13 4.28 -12.22
N PHE A 961 24.10 4.33 -13.05
CA PHE A 961 24.08 3.68 -14.36
C PHE A 961 24.38 4.69 -15.47
N VAL A 962 25.25 4.32 -16.39
CA VAL A 962 25.75 5.20 -17.45
C VAL A 962 25.24 4.72 -18.79
N TYR A 963 24.62 5.64 -19.53
CA TYR A 963 24.05 5.37 -20.85
C TYR A 963 24.66 6.30 -21.89
N ALA A 964 24.89 5.77 -23.08
CA ALA A 964 25.26 6.58 -24.24
C ALA A 964 24.09 7.49 -24.66
N PRO A 965 24.32 8.52 -25.50
CA PRO A 965 23.27 9.42 -25.97
C PRO A 965 22.10 8.73 -26.70
N ASP A 966 22.31 7.50 -27.17
CA ASP A 966 21.29 6.65 -27.80
C ASP A 966 20.44 5.84 -26.80
N GLY A 967 20.70 5.96 -25.50
CA GLY A 967 19.99 5.26 -24.43
C GLY A 967 20.53 3.87 -24.12
N LYS A 968 21.62 3.42 -24.76
CA LYS A 968 22.24 2.13 -24.48
C LYS A 968 23.10 2.21 -23.21
N GLU A 969 22.93 1.27 -22.29
CA GLU A 969 23.80 1.15 -21.11
C GLU A 969 25.24 0.84 -21.55
N ILE A 970 26.20 1.65 -21.09
CA ILE A 970 27.63 1.55 -21.39
C ILE A 970 28.51 1.34 -20.15
N GLY A 971 27.93 1.48 -18.96
CA GLY A 971 28.67 1.24 -17.72
C GLY A 971 27.86 1.46 -16.46
N ARG A 972 28.50 1.17 -15.32
CA ARG A 972 27.97 1.36 -13.97
C ARG A 972 29.10 1.81 -13.06
N ILE A 973 28.81 2.72 -12.13
CA ILE A 973 29.70 3.12 -11.05
C ILE A 973 29.10 2.60 -9.74
N ASP A 974 29.87 1.76 -9.05
CA ASP A 974 29.48 1.19 -7.77
C ASP A 974 29.86 2.15 -6.63
N VAL A 975 28.84 2.66 -5.95
CA VAL A 975 28.90 3.57 -4.81
C VAL A 975 28.58 2.78 -3.52
N PRO A 976 29.31 2.99 -2.40
CA PRO A 976 29.13 2.21 -1.18
C PRO A 976 27.84 2.59 -0.45
N GLU A 977 27.37 3.82 -0.65
CA GLU A 977 26.09 4.33 -0.16
C GLU A 977 25.20 4.67 -1.36
N ARG A 978 23.88 4.71 -1.15
CA ARG A 978 22.94 5.02 -2.23
C ARG A 978 23.16 6.46 -2.73
N PRO A 979 23.40 6.68 -4.04
CA PRO A 979 23.48 8.02 -4.61
C PRO A 979 22.11 8.72 -4.57
N LEU A 980 22.08 9.94 -4.03
CA LEU A 980 20.89 10.80 -3.94
C LEU A 980 20.92 11.90 -4.99
N GLN A 981 22.08 12.54 -5.19
CA GLN A 981 22.24 13.59 -6.18
C GLN A 981 23.56 13.43 -6.94
N LEU A 982 23.49 13.63 -8.27
CA LEU A 982 24.64 13.64 -9.18
C LEU A 982 24.82 15.05 -9.73
N ILE A 983 26.05 15.56 -9.74
CA ILE A 983 26.36 16.89 -10.31
C ILE A 983 27.82 16.96 -10.79
N PHE A 984 28.05 17.55 -11.97
CA PHE A 984 29.40 17.82 -12.47
C PHE A 984 29.94 19.14 -11.92
N GLY A 985 31.24 19.16 -11.63
CA GLY A 985 31.98 20.33 -11.19
C GLY A 985 33.50 20.06 -11.12
N GLY A 986 34.16 20.70 -10.17
CA GLY A 986 35.62 20.62 -9.99
C GLY A 986 36.40 21.32 -11.11
N ASP A 987 37.73 21.22 -11.03
CA ASP A 987 38.63 21.84 -12.01
C ASP A 987 38.31 21.35 -13.44
N GLY A 988 37.94 22.29 -14.31
CA GLY A 988 37.60 21.98 -15.71
C GLY A 988 36.25 21.29 -15.92
N ASP A 989 35.40 21.21 -14.88
CA ASP A 989 34.05 20.64 -14.95
C ASP A 989 34.10 19.17 -15.46
N GLY A 990 34.96 18.39 -14.81
CA GLY A 990 35.24 16.98 -15.14
C GLY A 990 35.04 16.01 -13.98
N THR A 991 34.75 16.52 -12.77
CA THR A 991 34.49 15.73 -11.58
C THR A 991 33.00 15.49 -11.44
N LEU A 992 32.58 14.22 -11.39
CA LEU A 992 31.22 13.85 -11.00
C LEU A 992 31.16 13.77 -9.47
N PHE A 993 30.52 14.73 -8.82
CA PHE A 993 30.19 14.64 -7.40
C PHE A 993 28.95 13.77 -7.20
N ILE A 994 29.02 12.91 -6.18
CA ILE A 994 27.97 11.95 -5.83
C ILE A 994 27.64 12.16 -4.36
N LEU A 995 26.47 12.73 -4.09
CA LEU A 995 26.00 12.99 -2.73
C LEU A 995 25.13 11.83 -2.26
N THR A 996 25.34 11.39 -1.02
CA THR A 996 24.62 10.29 -0.38
C THR A 996 24.10 10.73 0.99
N HIS A 997 23.49 9.85 1.78
CA HIS A 997 23.05 10.25 3.12
C HIS A 997 24.24 10.66 4.00
N HIS A 998 25.31 9.86 4.06
CA HIS A 998 26.35 10.06 5.07
C HIS A 998 27.71 10.51 4.50
N THR A 999 27.90 10.41 3.18
CA THR A 999 29.21 10.63 2.55
C THR A 999 29.11 11.45 1.24
N LEU A 1000 30.09 12.32 1.00
CA LEU A 1000 30.36 12.92 -0.31
C LEU A 1000 31.42 12.09 -1.05
N TYR A 1001 31.07 11.59 -2.23
CA TYR A 1001 31.99 10.88 -3.13
C TYR A 1001 32.24 11.66 -4.42
N ALA A 1002 33.26 11.24 -5.16
CA ALA A 1002 33.45 11.70 -6.52
C ALA A 1002 34.03 10.64 -7.47
N ALA A 1003 33.74 10.78 -8.77
CA ALA A 1003 34.21 9.93 -9.85
C ALA A 1003 34.71 10.75 -11.05
N GLY A 1004 35.70 10.22 -11.79
CA GLY A 1004 36.36 10.90 -12.90
C GLY A 1004 37.54 11.78 -12.44
N GLY A 1005 38.70 11.67 -13.11
CA GLY A 1005 39.80 12.62 -12.98
C GLY A 1005 40.52 12.77 -11.63
N PHE A 1006 40.53 11.78 -10.74
CA PHE A 1006 41.39 11.79 -9.53
C PHE A 1006 42.72 11.02 -9.67
N ASN A 1007 43.12 10.72 -10.92
CA ASN A 1007 44.40 10.11 -11.28
C ASN A 1007 45.33 11.19 -11.86
N VAL A 1008 46.59 11.42 -11.48
CA VAL A 1008 47.55 10.87 -10.51
C VAL A 1008 48.59 11.97 -10.26
N GLN A 1009 49.03 12.17 -9.02
CA GLN A 1009 50.46 12.26 -8.67
C GLN A 1009 50.66 11.93 -7.20
#